data_AF-A0A7N8YE78-F1
#
_entry.id   AF-A0A7N8YE78-F1
#
_cell.length_a   1.000
_cell.length_b   1.000
_cell.length_c   1.000
_cell.angle_alpha   90.00
_cell.angle_beta   90.00
_cell.angle_gamma   90.00
#
_symmetry.space_group_name_H-M   'P 1'
#
loop_
_entity.id
_entity.type
_entity.pdbx_description
1 polymer ?
#
loop_
_entity_poly.entity_id
_entity_poly.type
_entity_poly.pdbx_seq_one_letter_code
_entity_poly.pdbx_strand_id
1 'polypeptide(L)'
;MHPVYLSISFFLTAYFIPTHLTVTANKGETVHLSMKLLSSQKTDVTWKYNGKPTLLSAGKKFKIQLRLSANNKPTLTERELCFYVDCPSMKWGPNCNKDCPECLNGGVCHDVDGDCICPPGFMGTRCEIACREGMFGRNCQESCDSKLNCMGLRFCLPDPYGCSCASGWFGTRCEKACHNDMYGADCRLSCKCQNGGVCSRFSGCQCPTGWRGQNCEKSGKCRHSHGKPSFSLFVSCLSPFCGMELMRGKKENIKIRLILYRVLHILALTVSAIISCVHLEPPVPTTPPKLLEKRSKQLLVMPGDSYRGDGPIVSTKVHYQRLDNEDHWSSIIGKYDKDPITLMNLKPSTRYRVRVQLSRPGEGGEGALGPEAIMETDCPVWIGKNMLRFRRKFRKLQSVTVLDSFALLHLPKPTPEPLTYPILDWEDIKFEDVIGEGNFGQVIKAMIKKDGNKMSAAIKMLKEFASENDHRDFAGELEVLCKLGQHPNIINLIGACENRGYLYIAIEYAPYGNLLDFLRKSRVLETDPAFAKEHGTASTLTSQQLLQFAVDVANGMHYLSDKQFIHRDLAARNVLVGDNLVAKIADFGLSRGEEVYVKKTMGRLPVRWMAIESLNYSVYTTKSDVWSFGVLLWEIVSLGGTPYCGMTCAELYEKLPQGYRMEKPKNCDDEVYELMRQCWRDRPYERPPFSQISVQLNRMQEARKAYVNMALFENFSYAGIDATAEEA
;
A
#
# COMPACT_ATOMS: atom_id res chain seq x y z
N MET A 1 16.77 -5.83 1.73
CA MET A 1 17.62 -5.77 2.93
C MET A 1 16.73 -5.81 4.15
N HIS A 2 16.99 -6.67 5.13
CA HIS A 2 16.25 -6.66 6.40
C HIS A 2 16.69 -5.45 7.23
N PRO A 3 15.79 -4.67 7.85
CA PRO A 3 16.19 -3.66 8.84
C PRO A 3 16.81 -4.37 10.04
N VAL A 4 18.05 -4.01 10.38
CA VAL A 4 18.78 -4.57 11.52
C VAL A 4 18.47 -3.70 12.73
N TYR A 5 17.61 -4.17 13.63
CA TYR A 5 17.34 -3.49 14.90
C TYR A 5 18.37 -3.94 15.94
N LEU A 6 19.37 -3.09 16.23
CA LEU A 6 20.32 -3.35 17.32
C LEU A 6 19.78 -2.78 18.63
N SER A 7 19.42 -3.67 19.57
CA SER A 7 19.14 -3.31 20.96
C SER A 7 20.28 -3.77 21.89
N ILE A 8 20.52 -3.01 22.95
CA ILE A 8 21.59 -3.25 23.91
C ILE A 8 20.99 -3.41 25.32
N SER A 9 21.37 -4.48 26.01
CA SER A 9 21.07 -4.69 27.44
C SER A 9 22.36 -4.52 28.27
N PHE A 10 22.29 -3.79 29.39
CA PHE A 10 23.40 -3.62 30.34
C PHE A 10 23.28 -4.61 31.50
N PHE A 11 24.42 -5.06 32.02
CA PHE A 11 24.49 -5.81 33.27
C PHE A 11 24.31 -4.87 34.47
N LEU A 12 23.62 -5.34 35.52
CA LEU A 12 23.34 -4.60 36.77
C LEU A 12 24.60 -4.18 37.57
N THR A 13 25.80 -4.53 37.11
CA THR A 13 27.10 -4.35 37.81
C THR A 13 28.08 -3.43 37.07
N ALA A 14 27.63 -2.63 36.10
CA ALA A 14 28.52 -1.81 35.28
C ALA A 14 29.11 -0.60 36.04
N TYR A 15 30.42 -0.37 35.90
CA TYR A 15 31.12 0.78 36.53
C TYR A 15 30.92 2.09 35.76
N PHE A 16 30.58 2.00 34.47
CA PHE A 16 30.28 3.13 33.59
C PHE A 16 28.90 2.94 32.96
N ILE A 17 28.14 4.03 32.84
CA ILE A 17 26.91 4.06 32.06
C ILE A 17 27.02 5.12 30.97
N PRO A 18 26.64 4.80 29.73
CA PRO A 18 26.61 5.76 28.66
C PRO A 18 25.60 6.88 28.88
N THR A 19 25.95 8.07 28.43
CA THR A 19 25.02 9.22 28.48
C THR A 19 23.92 9.08 27.42
N HIS A 20 24.23 8.45 26.28
CA HIS A 20 23.29 8.16 25.22
C HIS A 20 23.50 6.74 24.71
N LEU A 21 22.42 5.98 24.50
CA LEU A 21 22.54 4.58 24.05
C LEU A 21 23.07 4.50 22.62
N THR A 22 22.66 5.47 21.80
CA THR A 22 23.01 5.54 20.39
C THR A 22 23.30 6.97 19.98
N VAL A 23 24.27 7.17 19.11
CA VAL A 23 24.59 8.47 18.52
C VAL A 23 24.63 8.32 17.01
N THR A 24 23.86 9.13 16.29
CA THR A 24 23.88 9.20 14.83
C THR A 24 24.76 10.36 14.40
N ALA A 25 25.66 10.12 13.45
CA ALA A 25 26.56 11.14 12.94
C ALA A 25 26.77 11.01 11.44
N ASN A 26 26.85 12.15 10.76
CA ASN A 26 27.09 12.22 9.33
C ASN A 26 28.57 12.05 8.99
N LYS A 27 28.84 11.64 7.75
CA LYS A 27 30.20 11.54 7.23
C LYS A 27 30.94 12.87 7.38
N GLY A 28 32.06 12.83 8.11
CA GLY A 28 32.92 13.99 8.35
C GLY A 28 32.62 14.79 9.63
N GLU A 29 31.53 14.48 10.34
CA GLU A 29 31.23 15.10 11.64
C GLU A 29 32.14 14.56 12.76
N THR A 30 32.38 15.41 13.77
CA THR A 30 33.10 15.01 14.98
C THR A 30 32.09 14.64 16.06
N VAL A 31 32.20 13.42 16.58
CA VAL A 31 31.27 12.90 17.60
C VAL A 31 31.93 12.94 18.97
N HIS A 32 31.18 13.40 19.96
CA HIS A 32 31.56 13.36 21.37
C HIS A 32 30.83 12.23 22.07
N LEU A 33 31.54 11.15 22.38
CA LEU A 33 31.01 10.07 23.22
C LEU A 33 31.32 10.38 24.69
N SER A 34 30.36 10.14 25.57
CA SER A 34 30.55 10.43 26.99
C SER A 34 29.88 9.43 27.90
N MET A 35 30.59 9.01 28.94
CA MET A 35 30.13 8.03 29.91
C MET A 35 30.17 8.61 31.32
N LYS A 36 29.20 8.21 32.14
CA LYS A 36 29.10 8.54 33.56
C LYS A 36 29.69 7.41 34.40
N LEU A 37 30.67 7.72 35.23
CA LEU A 37 31.21 6.80 36.24
C LEU A 37 30.21 6.63 37.38
N LEU A 38 29.88 5.38 37.73
CA LEU A 38 28.99 5.05 38.84
C LEU A 38 29.72 4.70 40.14
N SER A 39 30.90 4.10 40.06
CA SER A 39 31.69 3.63 41.22
C SER A 39 33.17 3.78 40.94
N SER A 40 33.94 4.41 41.84
CA SER A 40 35.39 4.58 41.68
C SER A 40 36.16 3.36 42.18
N GLN A 41 36.97 2.74 41.32
CA GLN A 41 37.99 1.77 41.71
C GLN A 41 39.40 2.32 41.40
N LYS A 42 40.42 1.85 42.12
CA LYS A 42 41.84 2.15 41.84
C LYS A 42 42.35 1.23 40.72
N THR A 43 41.78 1.36 39.53
CA THR A 43 42.16 0.57 38.34
C THR A 43 42.15 1.46 37.10
N ASP A 44 43.01 1.17 36.13
CA ASP A 44 43.09 1.94 34.88
C ASP A 44 41.83 1.79 34.02
N VAL A 45 41.41 2.88 33.38
CA VAL A 45 40.26 2.89 32.45
C VAL A 45 40.79 2.68 31.04
N THR A 46 40.31 1.65 30.35
CA THR A 46 40.75 1.29 29.01
C THR A 46 39.61 1.43 28.00
N TRP A 47 39.82 2.21 26.94
CA TRP A 47 38.87 2.30 25.82
C TRP A 47 39.26 1.30 24.72
N LYS A 48 38.31 0.64 24.07
CA LYS A 48 38.60 -0.27 22.94
C LYS A 48 37.92 0.22 21.67
N TYR A 49 38.70 0.54 20.65
CA TYR A 49 38.21 0.88 19.31
C TYR A 49 38.68 -0.19 18.31
N ASN A 50 37.75 -0.83 17.60
CA ASN A 50 38.04 -1.97 16.70
C ASN A 50 38.90 -3.06 17.36
N GLY A 51 38.65 -3.35 18.63
CA GLY A 51 39.38 -4.37 19.40
C GLY A 51 40.76 -3.95 19.92
N LYS A 52 41.27 -2.76 19.58
CA LYS A 52 42.55 -2.26 20.12
C LYS A 52 42.33 -1.42 21.40
N PRO A 53 42.94 -1.80 22.53
CA PRO A 53 42.87 -1.02 23.77
C PRO A 53 43.71 0.26 23.68
N THR A 54 43.18 1.37 24.17
CA THR A 54 43.86 2.66 24.36
C THR A 54 43.71 3.05 25.83
N LEU A 55 44.82 3.30 26.52
CA LEU A 55 44.82 3.74 27.93
C LEU A 55 44.36 5.20 28.02
N LEU A 56 43.45 5.49 28.95
CA LEU A 56 43.02 6.86 29.27
C LEU A 56 43.46 7.19 30.70
N SER A 57 44.13 8.34 30.91
CA SER A 57 44.50 8.77 32.26
C SER A 57 43.28 9.20 33.09
N ALA A 58 43.29 8.89 34.38
CA ALA A 58 42.14 8.96 35.29
C ALA A 58 41.51 10.37 35.45
N GLY A 59 40.17 10.45 35.28
CA GLY A 59 39.32 11.61 35.60
C GLY A 59 37.85 11.21 35.84
N LYS A 60 37.05 12.05 36.53
CA LYS A 60 35.66 11.72 36.97
C LYS A 60 34.60 11.73 35.85
N LYS A 61 34.92 12.29 34.67
CA LYS A 61 34.08 12.29 33.45
C LYS A 61 34.99 12.11 32.25
N PHE A 62 34.69 11.14 31.39
CA PHE A 62 35.43 10.89 30.16
C PHE A 62 34.62 11.40 28.97
N LYS A 63 35.24 12.29 28.17
CA LYS A 63 34.73 12.72 26.86
C LYS A 63 35.75 12.31 25.82
N ILE A 64 35.33 11.55 24.82
CA ILE A 64 36.20 11.10 23.73
C ILE A 64 35.69 11.74 22.44
N GLN A 65 36.60 12.37 21.69
CA GLN A 65 36.32 12.90 20.36
C GLN A 65 36.72 11.87 19.30
N LEU A 66 35.78 11.51 18.43
CA LEU A 66 36.03 10.63 17.29
C LEU A 66 35.70 11.36 15.99
N ARG A 67 36.60 11.29 15.00
CA ARG A 67 36.35 11.76 13.63
C ARG A 67 36.10 10.54 12.75
N LEU A 68 34.89 10.41 12.22
CA LEU A 68 34.46 9.22 11.47
C LEU A 68 34.90 9.34 10.00
N SER A 69 35.59 8.32 9.49
CA SER A 69 35.97 8.16 8.07
C SER A 69 35.34 6.89 7.49
N ALA A 70 35.20 6.85 6.16
CA ALA A 70 34.26 6.00 5.40
C ALA A 70 34.37 4.46 5.53
N ASN A 71 35.18 3.92 6.46
CA ASN A 71 35.32 2.47 6.68
C ASN A 71 35.32 2.07 8.17
N ASN A 72 34.84 2.93 9.06
CA ASN A 72 34.98 2.74 10.49
C ASN A 72 33.62 2.53 11.19
N LYS A 73 33.21 1.28 11.38
CA LYS A 73 32.13 0.89 12.31
C LYS A 73 32.76 0.56 13.68
N PRO A 74 32.71 1.45 14.68
CA PRO A 74 33.27 1.17 16.00
C PRO A 74 32.47 0.08 16.72
N THR A 75 33.11 -1.02 17.08
CA THR A 75 32.57 -2.01 18.02
C THR A 75 33.10 -1.70 19.42
N LEU A 76 32.26 -1.12 20.29
CA LEU A 76 32.60 -0.79 21.67
C LEU A 76 32.21 -1.92 22.64
N THR A 77 33.07 -2.18 23.62
CA THR A 77 32.79 -3.06 24.76
C THR A 77 32.40 -2.18 25.94
N GLU A 78 31.22 -2.45 26.50
CA GLU A 78 30.36 -1.56 27.33
C GLU A 78 29.76 -0.39 26.51
N ARG A 79 28.48 -0.56 26.14
CA ARG A 79 27.98 -0.30 24.78
C ARG A 79 27.28 1.06 24.60
N GLU A 80 27.94 2.03 23.93
CA GLU A 80 27.27 3.06 23.10
C GLU A 80 27.37 2.63 21.63
N LEU A 81 26.25 2.64 20.90
CA LEU A 81 26.24 2.31 19.47
C LEU A 81 26.31 3.60 18.64
N CYS A 82 27.34 3.77 17.81
CA CYS A 82 27.42 4.89 16.89
C CYS A 82 26.88 4.45 15.51
N PHE A 83 25.82 5.09 15.03
CA PHE A 83 25.31 4.91 13.68
C PHE A 83 26.00 5.91 12.76
N TYR A 84 26.69 5.38 11.75
CA TYR A 84 27.38 6.17 10.75
C TYR A 84 26.50 6.29 9.52
N VAL A 85 26.22 7.54 9.12
CA VAL A 85 25.48 7.86 7.90
C VAL A 85 26.50 8.07 6.77
N ASP A 86 26.33 7.36 5.66
CA ASP A 86 27.34 7.32 4.58
C ASP A 86 27.48 8.64 3.82
N CYS A 87 26.50 9.54 4.01
CA CYS A 87 26.46 10.87 3.43
C CYS A 87 26.77 12.02 4.40
N PRO A 88 27.30 13.15 3.88
CA PRO A 88 27.37 14.39 4.64
C PRO A 88 25.98 14.85 5.08
N SER A 89 25.92 15.69 6.10
CA SER A 89 24.67 16.27 6.60
C SER A 89 23.85 16.90 5.46
N MET A 90 22.53 16.71 5.52
CA MET A 90 21.56 17.18 4.53
C MET A 90 21.70 16.57 3.13
N LYS A 91 22.41 15.44 2.98
CA LYS A 91 22.58 14.76 1.68
C LYS A 91 22.17 13.29 1.74
N TRP A 92 21.65 12.79 0.62
CA TRP A 92 21.30 11.37 0.45
C TRP A 92 21.56 10.88 -0.98
N GLY A 93 21.40 9.57 -1.15
CA GLY A 93 21.58 8.84 -2.39
C GLY A 93 22.96 8.19 -2.47
N PRO A 94 23.16 7.27 -3.44
CA PRO A 94 24.37 6.44 -3.55
C PRO A 94 25.68 7.24 -3.70
N ASN A 95 25.59 8.51 -4.11
CA ASN A 95 26.71 9.43 -4.24
C ASN A 95 26.57 10.70 -3.36
N CYS A 96 25.57 10.77 -2.48
CA CYS A 96 25.31 11.93 -1.60
C CYS A 96 25.12 13.28 -2.33
N ASN A 97 24.55 13.22 -3.54
CA ASN A 97 24.37 14.39 -4.40
C ASN A 97 22.96 15.02 -4.28
N LYS A 98 22.01 14.32 -3.66
CA LYS A 98 20.64 14.82 -3.48
C LYS A 98 20.49 15.47 -2.12
N ASP A 99 19.73 16.55 -2.05
CA ASP A 99 19.43 17.23 -0.79
C ASP A 99 18.33 16.49 -0.03
N CYS A 100 18.56 16.29 1.26
CA CYS A 100 17.55 15.75 2.17
C CYS A 100 16.41 16.75 2.35
N PRO A 101 15.15 16.29 2.44
CA PRO A 101 14.09 17.13 2.95
C PRO A 101 14.41 17.52 4.41
N GLU A 102 13.97 18.71 4.81
CA GLU A 102 14.12 19.15 6.20
C GLU A 102 13.16 18.34 7.09
N CYS A 103 13.70 17.34 7.78
CA CYS A 103 12.98 16.51 8.74
C CYS A 103 12.80 17.27 10.07
N LEU A 104 11.55 17.53 10.44
CA LEU A 104 11.19 18.29 11.62
C LEU A 104 11.14 17.42 12.88
N ASN A 105 11.02 18.06 14.04
CA ASN A 105 10.82 17.42 15.34
C ASN A 105 11.86 16.34 15.71
N GLY A 106 13.07 16.42 15.18
CA GLY A 106 14.15 15.45 15.45
C GLY A 106 14.09 14.19 14.59
N GLY A 107 13.40 14.24 13.45
CA GLY A 107 13.48 13.21 12.41
C GLY A 107 14.85 13.17 11.74
N VAL A 108 15.22 11.99 11.23
CA VAL A 108 16.51 11.75 10.57
C VAL A 108 16.24 11.38 9.11
N CYS A 109 16.88 12.09 8.19
CA CYS A 109 16.83 11.75 6.76
C CYS A 109 17.63 10.47 6.51
N HIS A 110 17.02 9.52 5.80
CA HIS A 110 17.70 8.31 5.37
C HIS A 110 18.63 8.61 4.19
N ASP A 111 19.89 8.25 4.33
CA ASP A 111 20.96 8.46 3.36
C ASP A 111 20.83 7.67 2.04
N VAL A 112 19.93 6.70 1.96
CA VAL A 112 19.74 5.87 0.75
C VAL A 112 18.60 6.40 -0.11
N ASP A 113 17.44 6.68 0.50
CA ASP A 113 16.20 7.02 -0.21
C ASP A 113 15.68 8.45 0.07
N GLY A 114 16.25 9.16 1.04
CA GLY A 114 15.90 10.54 1.35
C GLY A 114 14.62 10.69 2.18
N ASP A 115 14.02 9.61 2.65
CA ASP A 115 12.83 9.64 3.50
C ASP A 115 13.16 10.09 4.93
N CYS A 116 12.25 10.81 5.58
CA CYS A 116 12.39 11.14 7.00
C CYS A 116 11.92 9.99 7.89
N ILE A 117 12.82 9.48 8.72
CA ILE A 117 12.50 8.54 9.80
C ILE A 117 12.07 9.35 11.02
N CYS A 118 10.79 9.23 11.38
CA CYS A 118 10.20 10.05 12.43
C CYS A 118 10.38 9.47 13.83
N PRO A 119 10.67 10.32 14.83
CA PRO A 119 10.82 9.89 16.22
C PRO A 119 9.50 9.37 16.80
N PRO A 120 9.54 8.50 17.83
CA PRO A 120 8.34 8.00 18.50
C PRO A 120 7.53 9.16 19.11
N GLY A 121 6.32 9.35 18.62
CA GLY A 121 5.45 10.48 18.95
C GLY A 121 5.28 11.53 17.85
N PHE A 122 5.89 11.32 16.67
CA PHE A 122 5.70 12.18 15.49
C PHE A 122 5.55 11.36 14.20
N MET A 123 4.81 11.90 13.23
CA MET A 123 4.59 11.32 11.91
C MET A 123 4.53 12.40 10.82
N GLY A 124 4.31 11.97 9.57
CA GLY A 124 4.29 12.84 8.39
C GLY A 124 5.53 12.61 7.52
N THR A 125 5.50 13.07 6.27
CA THR A 125 6.64 12.90 5.35
C THR A 125 7.86 13.69 5.79
N ARG A 126 7.67 14.69 6.66
CA ARG A 126 8.74 15.50 7.27
C ARG A 126 8.65 15.49 8.80
N CYS A 127 7.95 14.54 9.40
CA CYS A 127 7.78 14.42 10.86
C CYS A 127 7.15 15.64 11.54
N GLU A 128 6.33 16.38 10.79
CA GLU A 128 5.73 17.65 11.20
C GLU A 128 4.49 17.51 12.10
N ILE A 129 3.92 16.31 12.17
CA ILE A 129 2.67 16.04 12.88
C ILE A 129 2.95 15.32 14.19
N ALA A 130 2.58 15.91 15.33
CA ALA A 130 2.65 15.24 16.62
C ALA A 130 1.56 14.18 16.77
N CYS A 131 1.92 13.01 17.29
CA CYS A 131 0.97 11.99 17.70
C CYS A 131 0.16 12.42 18.93
N ARG A 132 -0.97 11.77 19.17
CA ARG A 132 -1.65 11.85 20.47
C ARG A 132 -0.73 11.29 21.56
N GLU A 133 -0.82 11.82 22.77
CA GLU A 133 -0.04 11.35 23.92
C GLU A 133 -0.19 9.82 24.10
N GLY A 134 0.93 9.13 24.29
CA GLY A 134 0.97 7.67 24.41
C GLY A 134 0.96 6.89 23.08
N MET A 135 0.85 7.57 21.94
CA MET A 135 0.85 6.95 20.60
C MET A 135 2.18 7.15 19.88
N PHE A 136 2.59 6.16 19.09
CA PHE A 136 3.84 6.16 18.32
C PHE A 136 3.71 5.31 17.03
N GLY A 137 4.83 5.12 16.33
CA GLY A 137 4.90 4.39 15.07
C GLY A 137 4.74 5.30 13.85
N ARG A 138 4.98 4.77 12.64
CA ARG A 138 5.03 5.55 11.39
C ARG A 138 3.76 6.39 11.13
N ASN A 139 2.61 5.95 11.67
CA ASN A 139 1.30 6.60 11.53
C ASN A 139 0.61 6.90 12.87
N CYS A 140 1.33 6.93 14.00
CA CYS A 140 0.75 7.17 15.34
C CYS A 140 -0.39 6.19 15.74
N GLN A 141 -0.33 4.93 15.28
CA GLN A 141 -1.38 3.93 15.55
C GLN A 141 -0.95 2.89 16.60
N GLU A 142 0.32 2.88 16.99
CA GLU A 142 0.81 2.01 18.05
C GLU A 142 0.65 2.74 19.39
N SER A 143 0.16 2.02 20.41
CA SER A 143 -0.08 2.56 21.74
C SER A 143 0.89 1.94 22.75
N CYS A 144 1.45 2.76 23.64
CA CYS A 144 2.18 2.27 24.79
C CYS A 144 1.17 1.85 25.87
N ASP A 145 0.58 0.66 25.78
CA ASP A 145 -0.51 0.06 26.61
C ASP A 145 -0.48 0.24 28.15
N SER A 146 0.53 0.91 28.70
CA SER A 146 0.66 1.28 30.12
C SER A 146 -0.19 2.51 30.51
N LYS A 147 -0.63 2.56 31.78
CA LYS A 147 -1.14 3.79 32.46
C LYS A 147 -0.10 4.94 32.55
N LEU A 148 1.09 4.78 31.97
CA LEU A 148 2.26 5.64 32.16
C LEU A 148 2.71 6.35 30.86
N ASN A 149 1.92 6.33 29.77
CA ASN A 149 2.15 7.10 28.53
C ASN A 149 3.58 7.00 27.97
N CYS A 150 4.07 5.77 27.75
CA CYS A 150 5.42 5.45 27.25
C CYS A 150 6.60 5.73 28.22
N MET A 151 6.34 6.15 29.46
CA MET A 151 7.39 6.25 30.48
C MET A 151 8.06 4.88 30.68
N GLY A 152 9.38 4.87 30.80
CA GLY A 152 10.14 3.63 30.99
C GLY A 152 10.45 2.87 29.69
N LEU A 153 9.89 3.29 28.55
CA LEU A 153 10.04 2.60 27.28
C LEU A 153 11.10 3.26 26.39
N ARG A 154 11.99 2.44 25.85
CA ARG A 154 13.00 2.83 24.87
C ARG A 154 12.59 2.29 23.50
N PHE A 155 12.62 3.16 22.49
CA PHE A 155 12.30 2.81 21.11
C PHE A 155 13.58 2.78 20.29
N CYS A 156 13.70 1.79 19.40
CA CYS A 156 14.78 1.70 18.43
C CYS A 156 14.14 1.62 17.04
N LEU A 157 14.45 2.60 16.19
CA LEU A 157 13.94 2.71 14.83
C LEU A 157 15.03 2.25 13.83
N PRO A 158 14.66 2.03 12.55
CA PRO A 158 15.64 1.65 11.54
C PRO A 158 16.79 2.65 11.42
N ASP A 159 17.96 2.13 11.03
CA ASP A 159 19.11 2.94 10.65
C ASP A 159 18.67 3.97 9.57
N PRO A 160 19.15 5.22 9.60
CA PRO A 160 20.15 5.78 10.52
C PRO A 160 19.62 6.39 11.84
N TYR A 161 18.35 6.23 12.21
CA TYR A 161 17.77 6.94 13.35
C TYR A 161 18.35 6.52 14.71
N GLY A 162 18.47 5.21 14.97
CA GLY A 162 18.96 4.66 16.24
C GLY A 162 17.89 4.49 17.33
N CYS A 163 18.23 4.74 18.59
CA CYS A 163 17.33 4.54 19.74
C CYS A 163 17.13 5.80 20.58
N SER A 164 15.91 6.02 21.04
CA SER A 164 15.50 7.18 21.84
C SER A 164 14.34 6.85 22.79
N CYS A 165 14.11 7.70 23.77
CA CYS A 165 12.84 7.74 24.50
C CYS A 165 11.74 8.37 23.63
N ALA A 166 10.48 8.02 23.90
CA ALA A 166 9.35 8.71 23.29
C ALA A 166 9.35 10.21 23.64
N SER A 167 8.72 11.01 22.78
CA SER A 167 8.52 12.44 23.05
C SER A 167 7.93 12.65 24.45
N GLY A 168 8.46 13.61 25.21
CA GLY A 168 8.01 13.91 26.57
C GLY A 168 8.79 13.21 27.69
N TRP A 169 9.73 12.32 27.35
CA TRP A 169 10.52 11.54 28.31
C TRP A 169 12.02 11.57 28.00
N PHE A 170 12.84 11.53 29.06
CA PHE A 170 14.29 11.40 28.97
C PHE A 170 14.85 10.61 30.17
N GLY A 171 16.16 10.34 30.14
CA GLY A 171 16.86 9.54 31.15
C GLY A 171 17.37 8.23 30.59
N THR A 172 18.24 7.55 31.33
CA THR A 172 18.86 6.30 30.87
C THR A 172 17.85 5.15 30.77
N ARG A 173 16.66 5.29 31.38
CA ARG A 173 15.54 4.36 31.28
C ARG A 173 14.24 5.06 30.86
N CYS A 174 14.31 6.27 30.28
CA CYS A 174 13.14 7.04 29.88
C CYS A 174 12.15 7.30 31.05
N GLU A 175 12.70 7.47 32.24
CA GLU A 175 11.97 7.52 33.50
C GLU A 175 11.67 8.95 33.98
N LYS A 176 12.16 9.98 33.29
CA LYS A 176 12.01 11.39 33.70
C LYS A 176 11.20 12.15 32.66
N ALA A 177 10.21 12.92 33.11
CA ALA A 177 9.45 13.81 32.25
C ALA A 177 10.30 15.02 31.84
N CYS A 178 10.17 15.50 30.60
CA CYS A 178 10.91 16.70 30.16
C CYS A 178 10.74 17.88 31.11
N HIS A 179 11.81 18.65 31.28
CA HIS A 179 11.75 19.95 31.95
C HIS A 179 10.80 20.90 31.20
N ASN A 180 10.32 21.93 31.91
CA ASN A 180 9.52 22.98 31.30
C ASN A 180 10.27 23.58 30.10
N ASP A 181 9.53 23.85 29.03
CA ASP A 181 10.03 24.39 27.75
C ASP A 181 10.88 23.44 26.89
N MET A 182 10.86 22.13 27.18
CA MET A 182 11.54 21.10 26.39
C MET A 182 10.56 20.03 25.89
N TYR A 183 10.79 19.53 24.68
CA TYR A 183 9.94 18.53 24.02
C TYR A 183 10.73 17.63 23.06
N GLY A 184 10.05 16.67 22.42
CA GLY A 184 10.67 15.77 21.45
C GLY A 184 11.34 14.56 22.09
N ALA A 185 11.84 13.65 21.25
CA ALA A 185 12.51 12.43 21.72
C ALA A 185 13.76 12.74 22.55
N ASP A 186 13.88 12.08 23.70
CA ASP A 186 14.89 12.37 24.75
C ASP A 186 14.87 13.82 25.28
N CYS A 187 13.78 14.57 25.06
CA CYS A 187 13.66 16.00 25.40
C CYS A 187 14.75 16.87 24.76
N ARG A 188 15.17 16.55 23.53
CA ARG A 188 16.28 17.24 22.84
C ARG A 188 15.89 18.57 22.18
N LEU A 189 14.60 18.88 22.09
CA LEU A 189 14.11 20.09 21.45
C LEU A 189 13.65 21.09 22.51
N SER A 190 13.90 22.38 22.26
CA SER A 190 13.41 23.47 23.11
C SER A 190 12.26 24.18 22.40
N CYS A 191 11.19 24.44 23.15
CA CYS A 191 10.05 25.22 22.69
C CYS A 191 10.44 26.68 22.50
N LYS A 192 10.14 27.22 21.31
CA LYS A 192 10.33 28.66 21.01
C LYS A 192 8.99 29.30 20.65
N CYS A 193 7.96 28.99 21.44
CA CYS A 193 6.59 29.37 21.13
C CYS A 193 6.41 30.89 21.14
N GLN A 194 5.77 31.39 20.10
CA GLN A 194 5.46 32.81 19.90
C GLN A 194 3.95 33.03 20.06
N ASN A 195 3.55 34.29 20.12
CA ASN A 195 2.14 34.70 20.04
C ASN A 195 1.21 34.00 21.05
N GLY A 196 1.70 33.77 22.27
CA GLY A 196 0.93 33.13 23.34
C GLY A 196 0.83 31.60 23.24
N GLY A 197 1.65 30.96 22.39
CA GLY A 197 1.76 29.50 22.34
C GLY A 197 2.31 28.91 23.64
N VAL A 198 1.74 27.77 24.06
CA VAL A 198 2.14 27.05 25.27
C VAL A 198 2.99 25.84 24.90
N CYS A 199 4.11 25.63 25.59
CA CYS A 199 4.95 24.47 25.36
C CYS A 199 4.33 23.21 25.97
N SER A 200 4.05 22.21 25.13
CA SER A 200 3.78 20.84 25.57
C SER A 200 5.03 19.98 25.39
N ARG A 201 5.40 19.26 26.46
CA ARG A 201 6.51 18.30 26.41
C ARG A 201 6.33 17.18 25.38
N PHE A 202 5.09 16.89 24.96
CA PHE A 202 4.80 15.84 23.99
C PHE A 202 4.77 16.35 22.55
N SER A 203 4.14 17.50 22.30
CA SER A 203 3.85 17.98 20.93
C SER A 203 4.63 19.24 20.53
N GLY A 204 5.39 19.86 21.43
CA GLY A 204 6.00 21.17 21.20
C GLY A 204 4.98 22.31 21.39
N CYS A 205 5.05 23.34 20.56
CA CYS A 205 4.20 24.52 20.72
C CYS A 205 2.73 24.26 20.37
N GLN A 206 1.87 24.45 21.35
CA GLN A 206 0.43 24.46 21.17
C GLN A 206 -0.04 25.89 20.89
N CYS A 207 -0.42 26.14 19.65
CA CYS A 207 -0.74 27.48 19.19
C CYS A 207 -2.18 27.88 19.57
N PRO A 208 -2.39 29.12 20.05
CA PRO A 208 -3.73 29.63 20.26
C PRO A 208 -4.46 29.80 18.92
N THR A 209 -5.79 29.87 18.99
CA THR A 209 -6.66 29.99 17.82
C THR A 209 -6.21 31.16 16.93
N GLY A 210 -6.00 30.88 15.63
CA GLY A 210 -5.53 31.87 14.65
C GLY A 210 -4.01 31.89 14.42
N TRP A 211 -3.24 31.06 15.13
CA TRP A 211 -1.80 30.91 14.96
C TRP A 211 -1.43 29.48 14.60
N ARG A 212 -0.38 29.32 13.79
CA ARG A 212 0.15 28.01 13.35
C ARG A 212 1.65 28.09 13.06
N GLY A 213 2.25 26.93 12.78
CA GLY A 213 3.69 26.80 12.57
C GLY A 213 4.35 26.11 13.75
N GLN A 214 5.61 25.70 13.58
CA GLN A 214 6.35 24.96 14.61
C GLN A 214 6.49 25.75 15.92
N ASN A 215 6.52 27.08 15.81
CA ASN A 215 6.70 28.02 16.90
C ASN A 215 5.50 28.99 17.02
N CYS A 216 4.37 28.70 16.38
CA CYS A 216 3.21 29.61 16.31
C CYS A 216 3.54 30.97 15.66
N GLU A 217 4.49 30.98 14.73
CA GLU A 217 5.04 32.18 14.12
C GLU A 217 4.22 32.72 12.95
N LYS A 218 3.20 31.98 12.48
CA LYS A 218 2.37 32.36 11.32
C LYS A 218 0.94 32.65 11.74
N SER A 219 0.46 33.85 11.45
CA SER A 219 -0.95 34.22 11.61
C SER A 219 -1.80 33.67 10.45
N GLY A 220 -2.98 33.17 10.76
CA GLY A 220 -3.92 32.67 9.75
C GLY A 220 -5.12 31.97 10.38
N LYS A 221 -6.30 32.11 9.76
CA LYS A 221 -7.52 31.40 10.21
C LYS A 221 -7.21 29.91 10.38
N CYS A 222 -7.59 29.31 11.51
CA CYS A 222 -7.53 27.86 11.69
C CYS A 222 -8.28 27.22 10.52
N ARG A 223 -7.57 26.53 9.61
CA ARG A 223 -8.20 25.47 8.83
C ARG A 223 -8.58 24.42 9.85
N HIS A 224 -9.84 24.46 10.29
CA HIS A 224 -10.46 23.28 10.85
C HIS A 224 -10.26 22.18 9.81
N SER A 225 -10.01 20.96 10.25
CA SER A 225 -9.87 19.76 9.43
C SER A 225 -11.21 19.37 8.78
N HIS A 226 -11.76 20.30 8.00
CA HIS A 226 -12.90 20.28 7.11
C HIS A 226 -12.69 21.39 6.05
N GLY A 227 -12.60 21.03 4.76
CA GLY A 227 -12.70 21.97 3.63
C GLY A 227 -11.43 22.19 2.79
N LYS A 228 -11.44 21.56 1.60
CA LYS A 228 -10.70 21.79 0.32
C LYS A 228 -9.65 22.92 0.25
N PRO A 229 -8.55 22.72 -0.51
CA PRO A 229 -8.10 23.69 -1.49
C PRO A 229 -8.62 23.31 -2.88
N SER A 230 -9.43 24.19 -3.45
CA SER A 230 -9.66 24.24 -4.89
C SER A 230 -8.35 24.61 -5.60
N PHE A 231 -7.93 23.83 -6.59
CA PHE A 231 -7.16 24.34 -7.71
C PHE A 231 -8.04 24.24 -8.95
N SER A 232 -8.88 25.25 -9.12
CA SER A 232 -9.38 25.61 -10.44
C SER A 232 -8.35 26.54 -11.07
N LEU A 233 -7.71 26.09 -12.15
CA LEU A 233 -6.98 26.97 -13.05
C LEU A 233 -8.03 27.85 -13.76
N PHE A 234 -8.23 29.07 -13.26
CA PHE A 234 -8.84 30.15 -14.03
C PHE A 234 -7.91 31.36 -13.92
N VAL A 235 -7.37 31.77 -15.06
CA VAL A 235 -6.77 33.09 -15.22
C VAL A 235 -7.90 34.11 -15.10
N SER A 236 -7.93 34.86 -14.00
CA SER A 236 -8.70 36.09 -13.92
C SER A 236 -7.86 37.19 -13.27
N CYS A 237 -7.50 38.15 -14.11
CA CYS A 237 -6.85 39.40 -13.74
C CYS A 237 -7.89 40.33 -13.11
N LEU A 238 -7.73 40.69 -11.83
CA LEU A 238 -8.43 41.83 -11.23
C LEU A 238 -7.56 42.49 -10.15
N SER A 239 -6.85 43.55 -10.52
CA SER A 239 -6.70 44.70 -9.63
C SER A 239 -7.63 45.81 -10.13
N PRO A 240 -8.53 46.36 -9.32
CA PRO A 240 -9.29 47.55 -9.70
C PRO A 240 -8.49 48.78 -9.29
N PHE A 241 -8.00 49.59 -10.22
CA PHE A 241 -8.00 51.06 -10.10
C PHE A 241 -7.47 51.73 -11.38
N CYS A 242 -8.38 52.53 -11.95
CA CYS A 242 -8.17 53.71 -12.81
C CYS A 242 -7.52 53.56 -14.19
N GLY A 243 -8.27 54.04 -15.19
CA GLY A 243 -8.03 53.95 -16.63
C GLY A 243 -7.04 54.95 -17.22
N MET A 244 -6.72 54.69 -18.49
CA MET A 244 -6.70 55.65 -19.62
C MET A 244 -6.52 54.86 -20.93
N GLU A 245 -7.15 55.37 -21.99
CA GLU A 245 -7.21 54.82 -23.35
C GLU A 245 -5.88 54.85 -24.12
N LEU A 246 -5.90 54.24 -25.32
CA LEU A 246 -5.13 54.54 -26.53
C LEU A 246 -3.74 53.87 -26.72
N MET A 247 -3.69 52.78 -27.51
CA MET A 247 -3.41 52.82 -28.97
C MET A 247 -3.03 51.45 -29.57
N ARG A 248 -3.53 51.24 -30.80
CA ARG A 248 -3.18 50.16 -31.75
C ARG A 248 -1.66 50.09 -32.02
N GLY A 249 -1.11 48.88 -32.14
CA GLY A 249 0.25 48.64 -32.65
C GLY A 249 0.44 47.19 -33.12
N LYS A 250 1.00 47.03 -34.31
CA LYS A 250 1.03 45.84 -35.18
C LYS A 250 1.79 44.62 -34.64
N LYS A 251 1.32 43.43 -35.06
CA LYS A 251 2.10 42.18 -35.14
C LYS A 251 3.27 42.37 -36.10
N GLU A 252 4.50 42.32 -35.62
CA GLU A 252 5.67 41.99 -36.44
C GLU A 252 6.55 40.95 -35.73
N ASN A 253 6.92 39.92 -36.50
CA ASN A 253 7.77 38.81 -36.11
C ASN A 253 9.20 39.29 -35.86
N ILE A 254 9.70 39.18 -34.62
CA ILE A 254 11.13 39.31 -34.34
C ILE A 254 11.70 37.90 -34.12
N LYS A 255 12.44 37.41 -35.14
CA LYS A 255 13.41 36.31 -35.01
C LYS A 255 14.58 36.82 -34.16
N ILE A 256 14.87 36.18 -33.03
CA ILE A 256 16.14 36.37 -32.31
C ILE A 256 16.97 35.08 -32.41
N ARG A 257 18.13 35.24 -33.04
CA ARG A 257 19.19 34.24 -33.24
C ARG A 257 20.07 34.24 -31.97
N LEU A 258 20.39 33.05 -31.45
CA LEU A 258 21.20 32.86 -30.24
C LEU A 258 22.51 33.67 -30.26
N ILE A 259 22.75 34.46 -29.20
CA ILE A 259 24.10 34.81 -28.74
C ILE A 259 24.13 34.69 -27.20
N LEU A 260 25.15 33.98 -26.72
CA LEU A 260 25.47 33.63 -25.34
C LEU A 260 25.66 34.85 -24.41
N TYR A 261 25.24 34.69 -23.15
CA TYR A 261 25.61 35.45 -21.94
C TYR A 261 25.71 36.99 -22.06
N ARG A 262 24.65 37.71 -21.63
CA ARG A 262 24.73 38.94 -20.81
C ARG A 262 23.35 39.46 -20.37
N VAL A 263 23.32 40.01 -19.15
CA VAL A 263 22.17 40.60 -18.44
C VAL A 263 21.62 41.81 -19.19
N LEU A 264 20.30 41.89 -19.36
CA LEU A 264 19.60 43.06 -19.89
C LEU A 264 18.89 43.79 -18.73
N HIS A 265 19.27 45.05 -18.47
CA HIS A 265 18.58 45.96 -17.55
C HIS A 265 17.64 46.85 -18.36
N ILE A 266 16.34 46.84 -18.05
CA ILE A 266 15.38 47.87 -18.50
C ILE A 266 14.82 48.57 -17.26
N LEU A 267 14.99 49.89 -17.20
CA LEU A 267 14.51 50.78 -16.15
C LEU A 267 13.04 51.15 -16.38
N ALA A 268 12.17 50.75 -15.45
CA ALA A 268 10.93 51.45 -15.14
C ALA A 268 10.63 51.28 -13.64
N LEU A 269 10.35 52.38 -12.96
CA LEU A 269 10.31 52.50 -11.51
C LEU A 269 9.11 51.74 -10.89
N THR A 270 9.47 50.77 -10.06
CA THR A 270 8.79 50.15 -8.89
C THR A 270 8.64 48.64 -9.01
N VAL A 271 9.36 47.93 -8.11
CA VAL A 271 9.50 46.47 -7.96
C VAL A 271 10.32 45.80 -9.07
N SER A 272 11.61 45.62 -8.82
CA SER A 272 12.49 44.77 -9.63
C SER A 272 12.09 43.31 -9.51
N ALA A 273 11.49 42.75 -10.56
CA ALA A 273 11.40 41.30 -10.77
C ALA A 273 12.32 40.92 -11.92
N ILE A 274 13.38 40.16 -11.63
CA ILE A 274 14.24 39.54 -12.65
C ILE A 274 13.48 38.31 -13.16
N ILE A 275 12.91 38.37 -14.37
CA ILE A 275 12.33 37.21 -15.04
C ILE A 275 13.41 36.58 -15.92
N SER A 276 14.06 35.52 -15.43
CA SER A 276 14.91 34.66 -16.25
C SER A 276 14.02 33.76 -17.11
N CYS A 277 13.91 34.05 -18.41
CA CYS A 277 13.22 33.16 -19.35
C CYS A 277 14.23 32.14 -19.88
N VAL A 278 14.16 30.90 -19.35
CA VAL A 278 14.98 29.78 -19.82
C VAL A 278 14.20 29.07 -20.93
N HIS A 279 14.74 29.04 -22.15
CA HIS A 279 14.20 28.22 -23.23
C HIS A 279 14.58 26.77 -22.93
N LEU A 280 13.61 25.96 -22.51
CA LEU A 280 13.82 24.57 -22.12
C LEU A 280 13.62 23.65 -23.33
N GLU A 281 14.68 22.96 -23.75
CA GLU A 281 14.58 21.94 -24.81
C GLU A 281 13.79 20.71 -24.32
N PRO A 282 12.85 20.15 -25.10
CA PRO A 282 12.11 18.96 -24.70
C PRO A 282 12.99 17.70 -24.73
N PRO A 283 12.77 16.74 -23.81
CA PRO A 283 13.67 15.61 -23.61
C PRO A 283 13.53 14.53 -24.70
N VAL A 284 14.62 14.19 -25.38
CA VAL A 284 14.66 13.16 -26.44
C VAL A 284 15.67 12.07 -26.09
N PRO A 285 15.27 10.79 -25.97
CA PRO A 285 16.22 9.70 -25.74
C PRO A 285 17.28 9.62 -26.83
N THR A 286 18.54 9.45 -26.44
CA THR A 286 19.68 9.33 -27.37
C THR A 286 20.14 7.90 -27.57
N THR A 287 19.74 6.98 -26.69
CA THR A 287 20.06 5.55 -26.75
C THR A 287 18.80 4.71 -26.98
N PRO A 288 18.89 3.61 -27.76
CA PRO A 288 17.75 2.72 -27.95
C PRO A 288 17.44 1.98 -26.64
N PRO A 289 16.18 1.58 -26.42
CA PRO A 289 15.81 0.81 -25.23
C PRO A 289 16.51 -0.56 -25.22
N LYS A 290 16.87 -1.06 -24.04
CA LYS A 290 17.57 -2.34 -23.84
C LYS A 290 16.63 -3.40 -23.33
N LEU A 291 16.72 -4.61 -23.88
CA LEU A 291 16.02 -5.78 -23.36
C LEU A 291 16.79 -6.36 -22.17
N LEU A 292 16.15 -6.44 -21.00
CA LEU A 292 16.74 -7.02 -19.78
C LEU A 292 16.36 -8.48 -19.61
N GLU A 293 15.08 -8.80 -19.79
CA GLU A 293 14.54 -10.15 -19.75
C GLU A 293 13.51 -10.31 -20.87
N LYS A 294 13.52 -11.48 -21.52
CA LYS A 294 12.44 -11.90 -22.42
C LYS A 294 11.81 -13.18 -21.90
N ARG A 295 10.51 -13.32 -22.15
CA ARG A 295 9.69 -14.50 -21.87
C ARG A 295 8.74 -14.71 -23.02
N SER A 296 7.97 -15.79 -22.99
CA SER A 296 7.06 -16.14 -24.09
C SER A 296 5.94 -15.13 -24.35
N LYS A 297 5.60 -14.21 -23.43
CA LYS A 297 4.61 -13.15 -23.66
C LYS A 297 4.98 -11.80 -23.04
N GLN A 298 6.24 -11.63 -22.66
CA GLN A 298 6.70 -10.46 -21.93
C GLN A 298 8.11 -10.05 -22.35
N LEU A 299 8.35 -8.74 -22.35
CA LEU A 299 9.68 -8.13 -22.49
C LEU A 299 9.87 -7.14 -21.36
N LEU A 300 10.92 -7.31 -20.55
CA LEU A 300 11.35 -6.31 -19.58
C LEU A 300 12.31 -5.35 -20.28
N VAL A 301 11.85 -4.12 -20.47
CA VAL A 301 12.51 -3.11 -21.30
C VAL A 301 13.06 -1.99 -20.44
N MET A 302 14.35 -1.73 -20.55
CA MET A 302 14.99 -0.54 -19.99
C MET A 302 14.90 0.61 -21.01
N PRO A 303 14.29 1.76 -20.66
CA PRO A 303 14.01 2.83 -21.64
C PRO A 303 15.21 3.53 -22.28
N GLY A 304 16.43 3.30 -21.77
CA GLY A 304 17.67 3.90 -22.25
C GLY A 304 18.30 4.78 -21.17
N ASP A 305 19.63 4.85 -21.15
CA ASP A 305 20.37 5.45 -20.03
C ASP A 305 20.70 6.94 -20.23
N SER A 306 20.33 7.49 -21.39
CA SER A 306 20.68 8.86 -21.80
C SER A 306 19.61 9.51 -22.68
N TYR A 307 19.43 10.82 -22.48
CA TYR A 307 18.58 11.69 -23.29
C TYR A 307 19.22 13.08 -23.42
N ARG A 308 18.80 13.85 -24.43
CA ARG A 308 19.13 15.28 -24.59
C ARG A 308 17.91 16.14 -24.25
N GLY A 309 18.11 17.39 -23.87
CA GLY A 309 17.04 18.31 -23.47
C GLY A 309 17.04 18.61 -21.97
N ASP A 310 16.18 19.52 -21.53
CA ASP A 310 16.20 20.11 -20.18
C ASP A 310 15.11 19.55 -19.26
N GLY A 311 15.27 19.76 -17.96
CA GLY A 311 14.24 19.50 -16.94
C GLY A 311 14.11 18.04 -16.48
N PRO A 312 13.44 17.80 -15.34
CA PRO A 312 13.23 16.45 -14.83
C PRO A 312 12.20 15.71 -15.69
N ILE A 313 12.52 14.46 -16.06
CA ILE A 313 11.57 13.59 -16.72
C ILE A 313 10.50 13.17 -15.70
N VAL A 314 9.24 13.41 -16.05
CA VAL A 314 8.08 13.03 -15.23
C VAL A 314 7.30 11.85 -15.81
N SER A 315 7.57 11.49 -17.06
CA SER A 315 6.91 10.37 -17.71
C SER A 315 7.82 9.77 -18.77
N THR A 316 7.91 8.44 -18.77
CA THR A 316 8.62 7.65 -19.76
C THR A 316 7.63 6.73 -20.44
N LYS A 317 7.31 7.01 -21.71
CA LYS A 317 6.33 6.26 -22.49
C LYS A 317 7.07 5.33 -23.46
N VAL A 318 6.87 4.02 -23.33
CA VAL A 318 7.44 3.02 -24.23
C VAL A 318 6.41 2.65 -25.28
N HIS A 319 6.76 2.87 -26.54
CA HIS A 319 5.95 2.54 -27.71
C HIS A 319 6.43 1.23 -28.32
N TYR A 320 5.53 0.33 -28.65
CA TYR A 320 5.86 -0.95 -29.27
C TYR A 320 4.87 -1.32 -30.38
N GLN A 321 5.40 -1.92 -31.44
CA GLN A 321 4.65 -2.36 -32.62
C GLN A 321 5.19 -3.71 -33.08
N ARG A 322 4.31 -4.61 -33.53
CA ARG A 322 4.75 -5.89 -34.10
C ARG A 322 5.51 -5.67 -35.41
N LEU A 323 6.55 -6.46 -35.66
CA LEU A 323 7.36 -6.33 -36.86
C LEU A 323 6.67 -6.93 -38.10
N ASP A 324 5.72 -7.84 -37.91
CA ASP A 324 5.01 -8.59 -38.96
C ASP A 324 3.65 -7.97 -39.36
N ASN A 325 3.21 -6.91 -38.69
CA ASN A 325 1.94 -6.24 -38.95
C ASN A 325 2.14 -4.71 -38.87
N GLU A 326 1.79 -3.95 -39.91
CA GLU A 326 1.89 -2.49 -39.95
C GLU A 326 0.75 -1.77 -39.18
N ASP A 327 0.24 -2.39 -38.11
CA ASP A 327 -0.85 -1.88 -37.28
C ASP A 327 -0.40 -0.73 -36.35
N HIS A 328 -1.34 -0.02 -35.72
CA HIS A 328 -1.04 1.13 -34.84
C HIS A 328 -0.06 0.81 -33.68
N TRP A 329 0.80 1.79 -33.35
CA TRP A 329 1.71 1.71 -32.19
C TRP A 329 0.93 1.62 -30.88
N SER A 330 1.27 0.64 -30.04
CA SER A 330 0.80 0.55 -28.66
C SER A 330 1.77 1.26 -27.72
N SER A 331 1.30 1.81 -26.60
CA SER A 331 2.17 2.51 -25.65
C SER A 331 1.84 2.20 -24.19
N ILE A 332 2.87 2.21 -23.33
CA ILE A 332 2.75 2.07 -21.88
C ILE A 332 3.56 3.18 -21.19
N ILE A 333 3.03 3.73 -20.11
CA ILE A 333 3.67 4.80 -19.34
C ILE A 333 4.33 4.23 -18.09
N GLY A 334 5.63 4.46 -17.94
CA GLY A 334 6.40 4.21 -16.72
C GLY A 334 6.48 5.46 -15.85
N LYS A 335 6.53 5.25 -14.52
CA LYS A 335 6.50 6.33 -13.51
C LYS A 335 7.86 7.00 -13.26
N TYR A 336 8.97 6.42 -13.71
CA TYR A 336 10.34 6.93 -13.49
C TYR A 336 11.28 6.65 -14.66
N ASP A 337 12.18 7.59 -14.93
CA ASP A 337 13.11 7.64 -16.09
C ASP A 337 14.14 6.50 -16.17
N LYS A 338 14.21 5.63 -15.16
CA LYS A 338 15.24 4.57 -15.07
C LYS A 338 14.72 3.22 -14.60
N ASP A 339 13.42 3.10 -14.37
CA ASP A 339 12.85 1.83 -13.98
C ASP A 339 12.64 0.95 -15.22
N PRO A 340 12.97 -0.35 -15.13
CA PRO A 340 12.58 -1.31 -16.15
C PRO A 340 11.06 -1.35 -16.31
N ILE A 341 10.60 -1.24 -17.56
CA ILE A 341 9.17 -1.26 -17.92
C ILE A 341 8.85 -2.61 -18.55
N THR A 342 7.91 -3.34 -17.97
CA THR A 342 7.47 -4.63 -18.51
C THR A 342 6.40 -4.44 -19.55
N LEU A 343 6.71 -4.78 -20.80
CA LEU A 343 5.72 -4.97 -21.86
C LEU A 343 5.07 -6.35 -21.66
N MET A 344 3.78 -6.38 -21.38
CA MET A 344 3.02 -7.60 -21.09
C MET A 344 2.02 -7.91 -22.21
N ASN A 345 1.47 -9.12 -22.22
CA ASN A 345 0.47 -9.60 -23.19
C ASN A 345 0.96 -9.63 -24.65
N LEU A 346 2.27 -9.81 -24.86
CA LEU A 346 2.86 -9.96 -26.19
C LEU A 346 2.63 -11.37 -26.74
N LYS A 347 2.65 -11.53 -28.06
CA LYS A 347 2.54 -12.84 -28.72
C LYS A 347 3.87 -13.59 -28.59
N PRO A 348 3.87 -14.91 -28.31
CA PRO A 348 5.09 -15.72 -28.30
C PRO A 348 5.81 -15.75 -29.64
N SER A 349 7.12 -15.97 -29.60
CA SER A 349 7.99 -16.02 -30.79
C SER A 349 7.78 -14.84 -31.76
N THR A 350 7.42 -13.66 -31.25
CA THR A 350 7.09 -12.49 -32.07
C THR A 350 8.11 -11.38 -31.86
N ARG A 351 8.55 -10.76 -32.96
CA ARG A 351 9.46 -9.61 -32.94
C ARG A 351 8.68 -8.29 -32.89
N TYR A 352 9.17 -7.36 -32.09
CA TYR A 352 8.57 -6.05 -31.85
C TYR A 352 9.60 -4.94 -32.10
N ARG A 353 9.17 -3.87 -32.78
CA ARG A 353 9.86 -2.57 -32.79
C ARG A 353 9.49 -1.83 -31.51
N VAL A 354 10.47 -1.33 -30.78
CA VAL A 354 10.28 -0.66 -29.50
C VAL A 354 11.01 0.70 -29.51
N ARG A 355 10.31 1.77 -29.12
CA ARG A 355 10.82 3.15 -29.03
C ARG A 355 10.40 3.76 -27.70
N VAL A 356 11.08 4.83 -27.29
CA VAL A 356 10.82 5.51 -26.02
C VAL A 356 10.56 6.98 -26.27
N GLN A 357 9.63 7.56 -25.52
CA GLN A 357 9.30 8.97 -25.53
C GLN A 357 9.32 9.50 -24.10
N LEU A 358 9.99 10.62 -23.87
CA LEU A 358 10.11 11.22 -22.54
C LEU A 358 9.28 12.50 -22.47
N SER A 359 8.84 12.86 -21.27
CA SER A 359 8.12 14.10 -21.04
C SER A 359 8.63 14.81 -19.79
N ARG A 360 8.74 16.13 -19.86
CA ARG A 360 9.03 17.03 -18.74
C ARG A 360 7.78 17.87 -18.37
N PRO A 361 7.75 18.51 -17.19
CA PRO A 361 6.69 19.44 -16.82
C PRO A 361 6.61 20.65 -17.77
N GLY A 362 5.39 21.15 -17.97
CA GLY A 362 5.10 22.39 -18.72
C GLY A 362 4.65 22.17 -20.18
N GLU A 363 4.11 23.23 -20.78
CA GLU A 363 3.63 23.22 -22.17
C GLU A 363 4.80 22.94 -23.15
N GLY A 364 4.58 22.05 -24.12
CA GLY A 364 5.64 21.58 -25.04
C GLY A 364 6.70 20.68 -24.40
N GLY A 365 6.44 20.13 -23.20
CA GLY A 365 7.38 19.28 -22.47
C GLY A 365 7.47 17.82 -22.96
N GLU A 366 6.60 17.37 -23.88
CA GLU A 366 6.69 16.03 -24.47
C GLU A 366 7.71 16.04 -25.62
N GLY A 367 8.77 15.24 -25.49
CA GLY A 367 9.81 15.15 -26.50
C GLY A 367 9.50 14.15 -27.61
N ALA A 368 10.34 14.15 -28.64
CA ALA A 368 10.25 13.23 -29.76
C ALA A 368 10.62 11.78 -29.38
N LEU A 369 10.16 10.82 -30.18
CA LEU A 369 10.55 9.41 -30.06
C LEU A 369 12.06 9.24 -30.24
N GLY A 370 12.66 8.47 -29.33
CA GLY A 370 14.04 8.02 -29.40
C GLY A 370 14.30 6.94 -30.46
N PRO A 371 15.57 6.51 -30.59
CA PRO A 371 15.97 5.47 -31.53
C PRO A 371 15.29 4.12 -31.24
N GLU A 372 15.04 3.35 -32.30
CA GLU A 372 14.32 2.07 -32.26
C GLU A 372 15.22 0.88 -31.87
N ALA A 373 14.65 -0.06 -31.12
CA ALA A 373 15.23 -1.39 -30.89
C ALA A 373 14.26 -2.49 -31.36
N ILE A 374 14.80 -3.59 -31.89
CA ILE A 374 14.02 -4.79 -32.17
C ILE A 374 14.20 -5.78 -31.02
N MET A 375 13.09 -6.25 -30.47
CA MET A 375 13.06 -7.18 -29.34
C MET A 375 12.16 -8.38 -29.67
N GLU A 376 12.50 -9.56 -29.17
CA GLU A 376 11.80 -10.80 -29.49
C GLU A 376 11.40 -11.54 -28.21
N THR A 377 10.13 -11.92 -28.11
CA THR A 377 9.62 -12.80 -27.05
C THR A 377 10.07 -14.23 -27.29
N ASP A 378 10.36 -14.99 -26.24
CA ASP A 378 10.82 -16.38 -26.38
C ASP A 378 9.76 -17.30 -27.00
N CYS A 379 10.25 -18.40 -27.58
CA CYS A 379 9.42 -19.52 -27.98
C CYS A 379 8.85 -20.24 -26.73
N PRO A 380 7.61 -20.76 -26.76
CA PRO A 380 7.12 -21.64 -25.71
C PRO A 380 7.98 -22.92 -25.68
N VAL A 381 8.91 -23.05 -24.73
CA VAL A 381 9.81 -24.22 -24.69
C VAL A 381 9.10 -25.46 -24.16
N TRP A 382 9.25 -26.56 -24.90
CA TRP A 382 8.76 -27.91 -24.64
C TRP A 382 9.79 -28.76 -23.86
N ILE A 383 9.29 -29.53 -22.88
CA ILE A 383 9.81 -30.69 -22.10
C ILE A 383 11.33 -30.94 -21.97
N GLY A 384 11.77 -31.08 -20.71
CA GLY A 384 12.73 -32.12 -20.32
C GLY A 384 13.97 -31.66 -19.55
N LYS A 385 14.11 -32.17 -18.32
CA LYS A 385 15.29 -32.13 -17.43
C LYS A 385 15.51 -30.83 -16.64
N ASN A 386 14.96 -30.79 -15.42
CA ASN A 386 15.69 -30.35 -14.21
C ASN A 386 15.00 -30.78 -12.90
N MET A 387 14.60 -32.06 -12.83
CA MET A 387 13.85 -32.67 -11.72
C MET A 387 14.74 -33.42 -10.71
N LEU A 388 15.95 -32.90 -10.41
CA LEU A 388 16.93 -33.56 -9.52
C LEU A 388 17.56 -32.68 -8.43
N ARG A 389 17.19 -31.40 -8.31
CA ARG A 389 17.66 -30.52 -7.21
C ARG A 389 16.67 -30.36 -6.05
N PHE A 390 15.41 -30.73 -6.21
CA PHE A 390 14.37 -30.57 -5.17
C PHE A 390 14.23 -31.74 -4.19
N ARG A 391 14.82 -32.92 -4.50
CA ARG A 391 14.72 -34.12 -3.63
C ARG A 391 15.71 -34.18 -2.46
N ARG A 392 16.60 -33.19 -2.27
CA ARG A 392 17.69 -33.26 -1.28
C ARG A 392 17.56 -32.35 -0.06
N LYS A 393 16.54 -31.49 0.03
CA LYS A 393 16.38 -30.53 1.14
C LYS A 393 15.32 -30.88 2.19
N PHE A 394 14.55 -31.96 1.99
CA PHE A 394 13.49 -32.37 2.94
C PHE A 394 13.77 -33.65 3.74
N ARG A 395 15.02 -34.15 3.76
CA ARG A 395 15.39 -35.35 4.55
C ARG A 395 16.73 -35.31 5.30
N LYS A 396 17.32 -34.14 5.53
CA LYS A 396 18.48 -34.00 6.42
C LYS A 396 18.34 -32.77 7.33
N LEU A 397 17.67 -32.98 8.45
CA LEU A 397 17.84 -32.23 9.70
C LEU A 397 17.34 -33.11 10.86
N GLN A 398 17.93 -34.31 10.96
CA GLN A 398 18.00 -35.07 12.19
C GLN A 398 19.45 -35.51 12.36
N SER A 399 19.95 -35.37 13.59
CA SER A 399 21.32 -35.63 14.08
C SER A 399 22.38 -34.52 13.83
N VAL A 400 22.48 -33.59 14.78
CA VAL A 400 23.77 -33.23 15.40
C VAL A 400 23.49 -32.97 16.88
N THR A 401 24.05 -33.81 17.74
CA THR A 401 24.16 -33.64 19.19
C THR A 401 25.33 -32.71 19.50
N VAL A 402 25.10 -31.65 20.30
CA VAL A 402 26.14 -31.02 21.14
C VAL A 402 25.51 -30.70 22.48
N LEU A 403 26.22 -31.14 23.53
CA LEU A 403 25.86 -31.15 24.95
C LEU A 403 25.78 -29.74 25.59
N ASP A 404 24.86 -29.62 26.56
CA ASP A 404 24.79 -28.81 27.80
C ASP A 404 25.67 -27.55 27.96
N SER A 405 25.25 -26.42 28.54
CA SER A 405 24.39 -26.21 29.70
C SER A 405 23.95 -24.73 29.79
N PHE A 406 22.70 -24.48 30.19
CA PHE A 406 22.23 -23.47 31.18
C PHE A 406 20.78 -23.09 30.89
N ALA A 407 19.88 -23.67 31.68
CA ALA A 407 18.46 -23.35 31.71
C ALA A 407 18.22 -21.98 32.37
N LEU A 408 17.26 -21.22 31.85
CA LEU A 408 16.32 -20.40 32.63
C LEU A 408 15.14 -19.96 31.71
N LEU A 409 14.04 -20.70 31.85
CA LEU A 409 12.62 -20.37 31.57
C LEU A 409 12.31 -19.43 30.39
N HIS A 410 12.10 -20.01 29.20
CA HIS A 410 11.18 -19.46 28.19
C HIS A 410 10.08 -20.49 27.94
N LEU A 411 8.82 -20.08 28.09
CA LEU A 411 7.68 -20.82 27.58
C LEU A 411 7.89 -21.10 26.09
N PRO A 412 7.68 -22.33 25.60
CA PRO A 412 7.86 -22.64 24.19
C PRO A 412 6.85 -21.86 23.35
N LYS A 413 7.32 -21.19 22.30
CA LYS A 413 6.44 -20.77 21.21
C LYS A 413 5.79 -22.03 20.63
N PRO A 414 4.46 -22.09 20.46
CA PRO A 414 3.82 -23.26 19.86
C PRO A 414 4.40 -23.46 18.46
N THR A 415 4.92 -24.65 18.21
CA THR A 415 5.21 -25.13 16.86
C THR A 415 3.89 -25.15 16.07
N PRO A 416 3.84 -24.64 14.83
CA PRO A 416 2.62 -24.72 14.03
C PRO A 416 2.28 -26.21 13.83
N GLU A 417 1.10 -26.60 14.31
CA GLU A 417 0.56 -27.94 14.07
C GLU A 417 0.42 -28.18 12.56
N PRO A 418 0.68 -29.40 12.06
CA PRO A 418 0.47 -29.72 10.66
C PRO A 418 -1.01 -29.48 10.29
N LEU A 419 -1.24 -28.74 9.20
CA LEU A 419 -2.58 -28.42 8.71
C LEU A 419 -3.35 -29.72 8.44
N THR A 420 -4.41 -29.95 9.22
CA THR A 420 -5.27 -31.11 9.07
C THR A 420 -6.49 -30.74 8.24
N TYR A 421 -6.70 -31.41 7.11
CA TYR A 421 -7.85 -31.22 6.22
C TYR A 421 -8.50 -32.57 5.88
N PRO A 422 -9.81 -32.61 5.54
CA PRO A 422 -10.46 -33.84 5.11
C PRO A 422 -9.82 -34.37 3.82
N ILE A 423 -9.22 -35.55 3.87
CA ILE A 423 -8.57 -36.17 2.71
C ILE A 423 -9.64 -36.85 1.85
N LEU A 424 -9.53 -36.66 0.53
CA LEU A 424 -10.34 -37.39 -0.45
C LEU A 424 -9.48 -38.42 -1.16
N ASP A 425 -10.03 -39.62 -1.36
CA ASP A 425 -9.41 -40.64 -2.19
C ASP A 425 -9.58 -40.28 -3.67
N TRP A 426 -8.51 -40.43 -4.44
CA TRP A 426 -8.50 -40.04 -5.86
C TRP A 426 -9.53 -40.85 -6.68
N GLU A 427 -9.71 -42.12 -6.32
CA GLU A 427 -10.64 -43.05 -6.95
C GLU A 427 -12.12 -42.68 -6.72
N ASP A 428 -12.40 -41.90 -5.68
CA ASP A 428 -13.75 -41.47 -5.31
C ASP A 428 -14.17 -40.15 -6.00
N ILE A 429 -13.30 -39.57 -6.84
CA ILE A 429 -13.57 -38.35 -7.59
C ILE A 429 -13.84 -38.69 -9.07
N LYS A 430 -15.06 -38.43 -9.52
CA LYS A 430 -15.43 -38.52 -10.94
C LYS A 430 -15.57 -37.11 -11.53
N PHE A 431 -14.59 -36.69 -12.33
CA PHE A 431 -14.61 -35.42 -13.03
C PHE A 431 -15.69 -35.37 -14.12
N GLU A 432 -16.34 -34.22 -14.25
CA GLU A 432 -17.33 -33.87 -15.27
C GLU A 432 -16.80 -32.69 -16.10
N ASP A 433 -17.64 -31.68 -16.36
CA ASP A 433 -17.31 -30.54 -17.20
C ASP A 433 -16.43 -29.50 -16.48
N VAL A 434 -15.60 -28.81 -17.25
CA VAL A 434 -14.92 -27.59 -16.81
C VAL A 434 -15.97 -26.49 -16.67
N ILE A 435 -16.11 -25.93 -15.47
CA ILE A 435 -17.13 -24.92 -15.15
C ILE A 435 -16.55 -23.52 -14.96
N GLY A 436 -15.22 -23.40 -14.88
CA GLY A 436 -14.56 -22.11 -14.80
C GLY A 436 -13.06 -22.21 -15.11
N GLU A 437 -12.54 -21.22 -15.82
CA GLU A 437 -11.11 -21.07 -16.05
C GLU A 437 -10.68 -19.66 -15.67
N GLY A 438 -9.73 -19.57 -14.74
CA GLY A 438 -9.17 -18.30 -14.28
C GLY A 438 -7.67 -18.20 -14.56
N ASN A 439 -7.09 -17.09 -14.10
CA ASN A 439 -5.63 -16.89 -14.14
C ASN A 439 -4.87 -17.87 -13.24
N PHE A 440 -5.48 -18.28 -12.13
CA PHE A 440 -4.86 -19.12 -11.11
C PHE A 440 -5.03 -20.61 -11.37
N GLY A 441 -6.06 -21.02 -12.10
CA GLY A 441 -6.41 -22.43 -12.17
C GLY A 441 -7.61 -22.75 -13.03
N GLN A 442 -8.03 -24.00 -12.97
CA GLN A 442 -9.26 -24.51 -13.56
C GLN A 442 -10.18 -25.01 -12.45
N VAL A 443 -11.48 -24.79 -12.63
CA VAL A 443 -12.54 -25.32 -11.77
C VAL A 443 -13.33 -26.32 -12.58
N ILE A 444 -13.38 -27.56 -12.09
CA ILE A 444 -14.02 -28.69 -12.76
C ILE A 444 -15.15 -29.18 -11.88
N LYS A 445 -16.34 -29.36 -12.44
CA LYS A 445 -17.43 -30.02 -11.72
C LYS A 445 -17.09 -31.50 -11.54
N ALA A 446 -17.38 -32.06 -10.38
CA ALA A 446 -17.15 -33.48 -10.12
C ALA A 446 -18.26 -34.08 -9.27
N MET A 447 -18.40 -35.39 -9.38
CA MET A 447 -19.19 -36.22 -8.47
C MET A 447 -18.22 -36.92 -7.51
N ILE A 448 -18.35 -36.63 -6.21
CA ILE A 448 -17.52 -37.21 -5.15
C ILE A 448 -18.32 -38.28 -4.41
N LYS A 449 -17.70 -39.42 -4.15
CA LYS A 449 -18.20 -40.43 -3.22
C LYS A 449 -17.51 -40.25 -1.86
N LYS A 450 -18.26 -39.88 -0.82
CA LYS A 450 -17.72 -39.68 0.54
C LYS A 450 -18.68 -40.29 1.55
N ASP A 451 -18.16 -41.10 2.46
CA ASP A 451 -18.94 -41.77 3.51
C ASP A 451 -20.15 -42.57 2.96
N GLY A 452 -19.99 -43.15 1.76
CA GLY A 452 -21.04 -43.89 1.07
C GLY A 452 -22.06 -43.05 0.28
N ASN A 453 -22.05 -41.72 0.45
CA ASN A 453 -22.94 -40.79 -0.24
C ASN A 453 -22.27 -40.19 -1.49
N LYS A 454 -23.06 -39.92 -2.52
CA LYS A 454 -22.62 -39.18 -3.71
C LYS A 454 -23.04 -37.73 -3.61
N MET A 455 -22.12 -36.81 -3.84
CA MET A 455 -22.40 -35.36 -3.79
C MET A 455 -21.64 -34.57 -4.86
N SER A 456 -22.30 -33.56 -5.42
CA SER A 456 -21.70 -32.70 -6.43
C SER A 456 -20.71 -31.73 -5.79
N ALA A 457 -19.57 -31.56 -6.44
CA ALA A 457 -18.48 -30.71 -5.97
C ALA A 457 -17.90 -29.89 -7.11
N ALA A 458 -17.28 -28.77 -6.76
CA ALA A 458 -16.38 -28.04 -7.64
C ALA A 458 -14.94 -28.34 -7.19
N ILE A 459 -14.12 -28.87 -8.10
CA ILE A 459 -12.72 -29.14 -7.89
C ILE A 459 -11.91 -27.98 -8.43
N LYS A 460 -11.24 -27.24 -7.54
CA LYS A 460 -10.26 -26.21 -7.91
C LYS A 460 -8.89 -26.88 -8.03
N MET A 461 -8.15 -26.56 -9.10
CA MET A 461 -6.79 -27.00 -9.30
C MET A 461 -5.97 -25.94 -10.05
N LEU A 462 -4.66 -25.92 -9.83
CA LEU A 462 -3.75 -25.01 -10.54
C LEU A 462 -3.46 -25.51 -11.96
N LYS A 463 -3.19 -24.58 -12.87
CA LYS A 463 -2.70 -24.89 -14.23
C LYS A 463 -1.25 -25.40 -14.17
N GLU A 464 -0.82 -26.18 -15.16
CA GLU A 464 0.53 -26.80 -15.21
C GLU A 464 1.70 -25.79 -15.09
N PHE A 465 1.47 -24.51 -15.40
CA PHE A 465 2.47 -23.43 -15.38
C PHE A 465 2.26 -22.41 -14.25
N ALA A 466 1.54 -22.77 -13.18
CA ALA A 466 1.33 -21.88 -12.03
C ALA A 466 2.65 -21.49 -11.34
N SER A 467 2.76 -20.23 -10.88
CA SER A 467 3.96 -19.72 -10.21
C SER A 467 4.04 -20.20 -8.75
N GLU A 468 5.23 -20.12 -8.13
CA GLU A 468 5.37 -20.43 -6.70
C GLU A 468 4.45 -19.58 -5.79
N ASN A 469 4.10 -18.35 -6.21
CA ASN A 469 3.12 -17.53 -5.50
C ASN A 469 1.71 -18.13 -5.61
N ASP A 470 1.32 -18.57 -6.81
CA ASP A 470 -0.01 -19.16 -7.04
C ASP A 470 -0.17 -20.45 -6.23
N HIS A 471 0.88 -21.27 -6.14
CA HIS A 471 0.91 -22.44 -5.26
C HIS A 471 0.73 -22.09 -3.78
N ARG A 472 1.34 -20.99 -3.30
CA ARG A 472 1.18 -20.54 -1.91
C ARG A 472 -0.23 -19.99 -1.63
N ASP A 473 -0.76 -19.17 -2.53
CA ASP A 473 -2.08 -18.58 -2.37
C ASP A 473 -3.17 -19.67 -2.43
N PHE A 474 -3.01 -20.66 -3.31
CA PHE A 474 -3.90 -21.81 -3.42
C PHE A 474 -3.84 -22.74 -2.19
N ALA A 475 -2.65 -22.99 -1.64
CA ALA A 475 -2.53 -23.72 -0.38
C ALA A 475 -3.10 -22.91 0.81
N GLY A 476 -2.95 -21.59 0.80
CA GLY A 476 -3.53 -20.69 1.79
C GLY A 476 -5.05 -20.70 1.78
N GLU A 477 -5.68 -20.84 0.60
CA GLU A 477 -7.14 -21.00 0.47
C GLU A 477 -7.64 -22.26 1.18
N LEU A 478 -6.96 -23.40 1.02
CA LEU A 478 -7.28 -24.63 1.76
C LEU A 478 -7.19 -24.41 3.27
N GLU A 479 -6.12 -23.75 3.74
CA GLU A 479 -5.93 -23.45 5.16
C GLU A 479 -7.05 -22.58 5.73
N VAL A 480 -7.45 -21.52 5.00
CA VAL A 480 -8.54 -20.63 5.41
C VAL A 480 -9.85 -21.42 5.51
N LEU A 481 -10.21 -22.20 4.50
CA LEU A 481 -11.43 -22.99 4.49
C LEU A 481 -11.48 -24.03 5.62
N CYS A 482 -10.34 -24.64 5.96
CA CYS A 482 -10.26 -25.57 7.10
C CYS A 482 -10.53 -24.85 8.44
N LYS A 483 -9.94 -23.68 8.64
CA LYS A 483 -10.08 -22.89 9.86
C LYS A 483 -11.48 -22.27 10.03
N LEU A 484 -12.10 -21.88 8.91
CA LEU A 484 -13.47 -21.35 8.91
C LEU A 484 -14.49 -22.43 9.24
N GLY A 485 -14.27 -23.69 8.86
CA GLY A 485 -15.25 -24.75 9.08
C GLY A 485 -16.54 -24.51 8.28
N GLN A 486 -17.65 -25.08 8.74
CA GLN A 486 -18.92 -25.02 8.00
C GLN A 486 -19.73 -23.77 8.36
N HIS A 487 -20.24 -23.08 7.34
CA HIS A 487 -21.19 -21.98 7.51
C HIS A 487 -22.15 -21.90 6.30
N PRO A 488 -23.46 -21.61 6.48
CA PRO A 488 -24.42 -21.60 5.38
C PRO A 488 -24.10 -20.59 4.29
N ASN A 489 -23.57 -19.41 4.65
CA ASN A 489 -23.24 -18.33 3.72
C ASN A 489 -21.75 -18.24 3.34
N ILE A 490 -20.96 -19.28 3.61
CA ILE A 490 -19.57 -19.42 3.14
C ILE A 490 -19.48 -20.69 2.30
N ILE A 491 -18.70 -20.66 1.23
CA ILE A 491 -18.45 -21.85 0.43
C ILE A 491 -17.70 -22.90 1.26
N ASN A 492 -18.27 -24.08 1.41
CA ASN A 492 -17.78 -25.11 2.32
C ASN A 492 -16.77 -26.05 1.64
N LEU A 493 -15.71 -26.39 2.37
CA LEU A 493 -14.74 -27.42 1.97
C LEU A 493 -15.34 -28.82 2.16
N ILE A 494 -15.32 -29.62 1.10
CA ILE A 494 -15.65 -31.05 1.16
C ILE A 494 -14.40 -31.85 1.55
N GLY A 495 -13.26 -31.51 0.96
CA GLY A 495 -11.95 -32.09 1.24
C GLY A 495 -10.91 -31.72 0.20
N ALA A 496 -9.72 -32.29 0.30
CA ALA A 496 -8.65 -32.10 -0.67
C ALA A 496 -7.88 -33.41 -0.90
N CYS A 497 -7.26 -33.53 -2.07
CA CYS A 497 -6.38 -34.65 -2.39
C CYS A 497 -5.15 -34.18 -3.15
N GLU A 498 -4.06 -34.94 -3.02
CA GLU A 498 -2.87 -34.77 -3.83
C GLU A 498 -2.73 -35.96 -4.78
N ASN A 499 -2.62 -35.70 -6.07
CA ASN A 499 -2.38 -36.74 -7.05
C ASN A 499 -1.32 -36.30 -8.06
N ARG A 500 -0.32 -37.16 -8.30
CA ARG A 500 0.81 -36.90 -9.21
C ARG A 500 1.54 -35.56 -8.96
N GLY A 501 1.53 -35.09 -7.70
CA GLY A 501 2.17 -33.83 -7.31
C GLY A 501 1.31 -32.57 -7.48
N TYR A 502 0.04 -32.72 -7.85
CA TYR A 502 -0.93 -31.63 -7.93
C TYR A 502 -1.93 -31.70 -6.78
N LEU A 503 -2.22 -30.55 -6.18
CA LEU A 503 -3.25 -30.39 -5.15
C LEU A 503 -4.60 -30.09 -5.80
N TYR A 504 -5.64 -30.77 -5.32
CA TYR A 504 -7.03 -30.60 -5.75
C TYR A 504 -7.87 -30.27 -4.51
N ILE A 505 -8.56 -29.13 -4.55
CA ILE A 505 -9.44 -28.68 -3.46
C ILE A 505 -10.88 -28.88 -3.91
N ALA A 506 -11.63 -29.73 -3.21
CA ALA A 506 -13.04 -29.95 -3.45
C ALA A 506 -13.88 -29.07 -2.52
N ILE A 507 -14.65 -28.16 -3.12
CA ILE A 507 -15.63 -27.32 -2.42
C ILE A 507 -17.04 -27.69 -2.87
N GLU A 508 -18.05 -27.29 -2.09
CA GLU A 508 -19.45 -27.47 -2.47
C GLU A 508 -19.75 -26.82 -3.84
N TYR A 509 -20.60 -27.48 -4.62
CA TYR A 509 -20.99 -26.98 -5.94
C TYR A 509 -22.13 -25.97 -5.83
N ALA A 510 -21.97 -24.79 -6.43
CA ALA A 510 -23.00 -23.77 -6.52
C ALA A 510 -23.61 -23.76 -7.94
N PRO A 511 -24.84 -24.26 -8.12
CA PRO A 511 -25.40 -24.53 -9.46
C PRO A 511 -25.68 -23.28 -10.29
N TYR A 512 -25.86 -22.11 -9.66
CA TYR A 512 -26.18 -20.88 -10.37
C TYR A 512 -24.95 -19.99 -10.67
N GLY A 513 -23.75 -20.45 -10.32
CA GLY A 513 -22.50 -19.72 -10.58
C GLY A 513 -22.31 -18.52 -9.66
N ASN A 514 -21.56 -17.52 -10.12
CA ASN A 514 -21.30 -16.30 -9.35
C ASN A 514 -22.49 -15.31 -9.41
N LEU A 515 -22.63 -14.51 -8.35
CA LEU A 515 -23.73 -13.59 -8.14
C LEU A 515 -23.74 -12.46 -9.18
N LEU A 516 -22.57 -11.99 -9.64
CA LEU A 516 -22.48 -10.94 -10.66
C LEU A 516 -23.16 -11.39 -11.97
N ASP A 517 -22.78 -12.55 -12.49
CA ASP A 517 -23.39 -13.10 -13.71
C ASP A 517 -24.87 -13.43 -13.51
N PHE A 518 -25.23 -13.94 -12.34
CA PHE A 518 -26.62 -14.25 -11.99
C PHE A 518 -27.50 -12.99 -11.99
N LEU A 519 -27.03 -11.89 -11.40
CA LEU A 519 -27.70 -10.58 -11.40
C LEU A 519 -27.86 -10.04 -12.82
N ARG A 520 -26.82 -10.13 -13.67
CA ARG A 520 -26.88 -9.65 -15.05
C ARG A 520 -27.85 -10.46 -15.91
N LYS A 521 -27.86 -11.78 -15.78
CA LYS A 521 -28.83 -12.65 -16.46
C LYS A 521 -30.28 -12.33 -16.10
N SER A 522 -30.51 -11.74 -14.93
CA SER A 522 -31.85 -11.32 -14.52
C SER A 522 -32.39 -10.07 -15.24
N ARG A 523 -31.56 -9.33 -16.00
CA ARG A 523 -31.95 -8.09 -16.68
C ARG A 523 -32.86 -8.33 -17.90
N VAL A 524 -34.12 -8.66 -17.65
CA VAL A 524 -35.06 -9.05 -18.71
C VAL A 524 -35.38 -7.97 -19.73
N LEU A 525 -35.20 -6.68 -19.43
CA LEU A 525 -35.41 -5.64 -20.44
C LEU A 525 -34.35 -5.71 -21.56
N GLU A 526 -33.17 -6.26 -21.27
CA GLU A 526 -32.12 -6.52 -22.26
C GLU A 526 -32.25 -7.91 -22.90
N THR A 527 -32.56 -8.95 -22.10
CA THR A 527 -32.56 -10.35 -22.56
C THR A 527 -33.89 -10.85 -23.12
N ASP A 528 -35.02 -10.35 -22.62
CA ASP A 528 -36.39 -10.68 -23.06
C ASP A 528 -37.35 -9.47 -22.91
N PRO A 529 -37.28 -8.48 -23.82
CA PRO A 529 -38.09 -7.26 -23.75
C PRO A 529 -39.60 -7.51 -23.82
N ALA A 530 -40.02 -8.65 -24.39
CA ALA A 530 -41.44 -9.02 -24.48
C ALA A 530 -41.96 -9.41 -23.09
N PHE A 531 -41.25 -10.33 -22.42
CA PHE A 531 -41.55 -10.71 -21.04
C PHE A 531 -41.54 -9.49 -20.10
N ALA A 532 -40.53 -8.63 -20.23
CA ALA A 532 -40.39 -7.42 -19.42
C ALA A 532 -41.61 -6.49 -19.53
N LYS A 533 -42.10 -6.26 -20.75
CA LYS A 533 -43.28 -5.41 -21.00
C LYS A 533 -44.57 -6.05 -20.53
N GLU A 534 -44.75 -7.35 -20.79
CA GLU A 534 -45.93 -8.11 -20.38
C GLU A 534 -46.09 -8.13 -18.86
N HIS A 535 -44.99 -8.34 -18.13
CA HIS A 535 -44.98 -8.45 -16.67
C HIS A 535 -44.67 -7.12 -15.96
N GLY A 536 -44.41 -6.05 -16.71
CA GLY A 536 -44.10 -4.72 -16.18
C GLY A 536 -42.83 -4.67 -15.30
N THR A 537 -41.86 -5.56 -15.53
CA THR A 537 -40.67 -5.73 -14.67
C THR A 537 -39.37 -5.58 -15.44
N ALA A 538 -38.36 -5.00 -14.78
CA ALA A 538 -36.99 -4.92 -15.25
C ALA A 538 -36.13 -6.12 -14.80
N SER A 539 -36.65 -7.04 -13.99
CA SER A 539 -35.89 -8.24 -13.59
C SER A 539 -36.76 -9.45 -13.31
N THR A 540 -36.19 -10.64 -13.48
CA THR A 540 -36.77 -11.88 -12.93
C THR A 540 -36.61 -11.98 -11.40
N LEU A 541 -35.75 -11.17 -10.79
CA LEU A 541 -35.52 -11.15 -9.35
C LEU A 541 -36.42 -10.14 -8.66
N THR A 542 -36.96 -10.55 -7.52
CA THR A 542 -37.76 -9.70 -6.64
C THR A 542 -36.87 -8.86 -5.72
N SER A 543 -37.42 -7.75 -5.20
CA SER A 543 -36.75 -6.96 -4.15
C SER A 543 -36.35 -7.82 -2.94
N GLN A 544 -37.16 -8.81 -2.56
CA GLN A 544 -36.91 -9.67 -1.41
C GLN A 544 -35.74 -10.62 -1.64
N GLN A 545 -35.58 -11.15 -2.86
CA GLN A 545 -34.43 -11.99 -3.23
C GLN A 545 -33.14 -11.18 -3.26
N LEU A 546 -33.15 -9.97 -3.83
CA LEU A 546 -31.98 -9.08 -3.84
C LEU A 546 -31.54 -8.73 -2.42
N LEU A 547 -32.48 -8.39 -1.54
CA LEU A 547 -32.19 -8.09 -0.15
C LEU A 547 -31.72 -9.35 0.60
N GLN A 548 -32.24 -10.53 0.27
CA GLN A 548 -31.77 -11.80 0.84
C GLN A 548 -30.30 -12.07 0.50
N PHE A 549 -29.85 -11.83 -0.74
CA PHE A 549 -28.44 -11.96 -1.08
C PHE A 549 -27.55 -11.04 -0.23
N ALA A 550 -27.99 -9.81 0.05
CA ALA A 550 -27.27 -8.90 0.93
C ALA A 550 -27.23 -9.40 2.38
N VAL A 551 -28.35 -9.93 2.90
CA VAL A 551 -28.43 -10.55 4.24
C VAL A 551 -27.45 -11.73 4.35
N ASP A 552 -27.49 -12.63 3.38
CA ASP A 552 -26.64 -13.82 3.33
C ASP A 552 -25.15 -13.45 3.36
N VAL A 553 -24.73 -12.50 2.51
CA VAL A 553 -23.33 -12.03 2.47
C VAL A 553 -22.95 -11.31 3.76
N ALA A 554 -23.83 -10.50 4.34
CA ALA A 554 -23.56 -9.84 5.63
C ALA A 554 -23.35 -10.85 6.77
N ASN A 555 -24.18 -11.90 6.83
CA ASN A 555 -24.05 -12.98 7.81
C ASN A 555 -22.75 -13.77 7.62
N GLY A 556 -22.36 -14.08 6.38
CA GLY A 556 -21.06 -14.68 6.08
C GLY A 556 -19.90 -13.80 6.52
N MET A 557 -19.92 -12.51 6.21
CA MET A 557 -18.85 -11.58 6.60
C MET A 557 -18.80 -11.31 8.10
N HIS A 558 -19.94 -11.34 8.79
CA HIS A 558 -19.99 -11.31 10.26
C HIS A 558 -19.25 -12.52 10.84
N TYR A 559 -19.52 -13.72 10.32
CA TYR A 559 -18.83 -14.94 10.73
C TYR A 559 -17.31 -14.87 10.48
N LEU A 560 -16.87 -14.40 9.31
CA LEU A 560 -15.45 -14.20 9.02
C LEU A 560 -14.80 -13.22 10.00
N SER A 561 -15.45 -12.07 10.23
CA SER A 561 -14.97 -11.02 11.13
C SER A 561 -14.81 -11.54 12.57
N ASP A 562 -15.77 -12.32 13.07
CA ASP A 562 -15.71 -12.93 14.40
C ASP A 562 -14.58 -13.96 14.53
N LYS A 563 -14.25 -14.63 13.42
CA LYS A 563 -13.10 -15.52 13.30
C LYS A 563 -11.79 -14.78 13.00
N GLN A 564 -11.79 -13.44 13.02
CA GLN A 564 -10.64 -12.58 12.72
C GLN A 564 -10.03 -12.80 11.33
N PHE A 565 -10.85 -13.17 10.33
CA PHE A 565 -10.44 -13.23 8.93
C PHE A 565 -10.82 -11.96 8.19
N ILE A 566 -9.90 -11.50 7.33
CA ILE A 566 -10.14 -10.41 6.38
C ILE A 566 -10.22 -11.01 4.97
N HIS A 567 -11.31 -10.73 4.26
CA HIS A 567 -11.57 -11.26 2.92
C HIS A 567 -10.66 -10.62 1.86
N ARG A 568 -10.60 -9.28 1.83
CA ARG A 568 -9.79 -8.40 0.95
C ARG A 568 -10.19 -8.30 -0.51
N ASP A 569 -11.05 -9.20 -0.98
CA ASP A 569 -11.59 -9.14 -2.35
C ASP A 569 -13.10 -9.42 -2.37
N LEU A 570 -13.85 -8.80 -1.46
CA LEU A 570 -15.29 -9.01 -1.40
C LEU A 570 -15.96 -8.24 -2.55
N ALA A 571 -16.58 -8.98 -3.47
CA ALA A 571 -17.26 -8.45 -4.65
C ALA A 571 -18.31 -9.46 -5.14
N ALA A 572 -19.29 -9.03 -5.94
CA ALA A 572 -20.33 -9.93 -6.45
C ALA A 572 -19.77 -11.11 -7.29
N ARG A 573 -18.63 -10.94 -7.98
CA ARG A 573 -17.93 -12.03 -8.70
C ARG A 573 -17.39 -13.14 -7.80
N ASN A 574 -17.16 -12.84 -6.51
CA ASN A 574 -16.61 -13.74 -5.51
C ASN A 574 -17.69 -14.23 -4.53
N VAL A 575 -18.96 -14.04 -4.87
CA VAL A 575 -20.11 -14.65 -4.18
C VAL A 575 -20.75 -15.65 -5.12
N LEU A 576 -20.98 -16.87 -4.66
CA LEU A 576 -21.62 -17.94 -5.40
C LEU A 576 -23.08 -18.09 -4.98
N VAL A 577 -23.95 -18.48 -5.91
CA VAL A 577 -25.38 -18.71 -5.67
C VAL A 577 -25.64 -20.22 -5.66
N GLY A 578 -25.92 -20.72 -4.45
CA GLY A 578 -26.17 -22.13 -4.17
C GLY A 578 -27.62 -22.56 -4.40
N ASP A 579 -27.94 -23.78 -3.98
CA ASP A 579 -29.31 -24.27 -3.94
C ASP A 579 -30.23 -23.35 -3.13
N ASN A 580 -31.50 -23.28 -3.53
CA ASN A 580 -32.50 -22.39 -2.93
C ASN A 580 -32.11 -20.90 -2.94
N LEU A 581 -31.23 -20.49 -3.88
CA LEU A 581 -30.74 -19.12 -4.03
C LEU A 581 -29.99 -18.59 -2.79
N VAL A 582 -29.33 -19.47 -2.03
CA VAL A 582 -28.50 -19.04 -0.89
C VAL A 582 -27.17 -18.48 -1.41
N ALA A 583 -26.86 -17.23 -1.04
CA ALA A 583 -25.56 -16.64 -1.39
C ALA A 583 -24.45 -17.11 -0.44
N LYS A 584 -23.30 -17.46 -1.02
CA LYS A 584 -22.13 -18.03 -0.35
C LYS A 584 -20.87 -17.29 -0.76
N ILE A 585 -20.16 -16.73 0.20
CA ILE A 585 -18.87 -16.05 -0.05
C ILE A 585 -17.82 -17.09 -0.43
N ALA A 586 -17.05 -16.81 -1.48
CA ALA A 586 -16.05 -17.68 -2.05
C ALA A 586 -14.77 -16.90 -2.40
N ASP A 587 -13.76 -17.64 -2.87
CA ASP A 587 -12.44 -17.14 -3.32
C ASP A 587 -11.60 -16.47 -2.23
N PHE A 588 -11.05 -17.31 -1.35
CA PHE A 588 -10.21 -16.89 -0.21
C PHE A 588 -8.73 -16.74 -0.55
N GLY A 589 -8.34 -16.74 -1.83
CA GLY A 589 -6.93 -16.72 -2.25
C GLY A 589 -6.13 -15.53 -1.70
N LEU A 590 -6.80 -14.41 -1.43
CA LEU A 590 -6.21 -13.21 -0.84
C LEU A 590 -6.46 -13.05 0.67
N SER A 591 -7.29 -13.92 1.28
CA SER A 591 -7.70 -13.83 2.68
C SER A 591 -6.60 -14.30 3.64
N ARG A 592 -6.56 -13.71 4.84
CA ARG A 592 -5.61 -14.08 5.92
C ARG A 592 -6.23 -13.83 7.30
N GLY A 593 -5.74 -14.55 8.31
CA GLY A 593 -6.19 -14.47 9.71
C GLY A 593 -5.40 -13.48 10.58
N GLU A 594 -5.08 -12.30 10.05
CA GLU A 594 -4.38 -11.23 10.79
C GLU A 594 -5.27 -9.98 10.82
N GLU A 595 -5.32 -9.24 11.95
CA GLU A 595 -6.18 -8.05 12.12
C GLU A 595 -5.85 -6.88 11.17
N VAL A 596 -4.59 -6.78 10.74
CA VAL A 596 -4.09 -5.78 9.79
C VAL A 596 -3.00 -6.39 8.92
N TYR A 597 -3.05 -6.14 7.61
CA TYR A 597 -2.04 -6.64 6.67
C TYR A 597 -1.61 -5.58 5.67
N VAL A 598 -0.32 -5.62 5.29
CA VAL A 598 0.30 -4.76 4.28
C VAL A 598 0.93 -5.63 3.18
N LYS A 599 0.39 -5.55 1.95
CA LYS A 599 0.89 -6.32 0.79
C LYS A 599 2.23 -5.76 0.31
N LYS A 600 3.25 -6.62 0.16
CA LYS A 600 4.61 -6.23 -0.27
C LYS A 600 4.88 -6.41 -1.78
N THR A 601 3.91 -6.90 -2.55
CA THR A 601 4.05 -7.27 -3.97
C THR A 601 2.88 -6.75 -4.81
N MET A 602 3.19 -6.22 -6.01
CA MET A 602 2.20 -5.66 -6.95
C MET A 602 1.56 -6.77 -7.80
N GLY A 603 0.57 -7.46 -7.23
CA GLY A 603 -0.40 -8.26 -8.01
C GLY A 603 -1.59 -7.41 -8.47
N ARG A 604 -2.46 -7.94 -9.35
CA ARG A 604 -3.76 -7.29 -9.69
C ARG A 604 -4.53 -7.03 -8.38
N LEU A 605 -5.02 -5.80 -8.22
CA LEU A 605 -5.77 -5.36 -7.04
C LEU A 605 -7.19 -4.97 -7.46
N PRO A 606 -8.22 -5.31 -6.68
CA PRO A 606 -9.62 -5.02 -7.01
C PRO A 606 -9.96 -3.55 -6.72
N VAL A 607 -9.31 -2.61 -7.40
CA VAL A 607 -9.28 -1.17 -7.08
C VAL A 607 -10.68 -0.57 -6.83
N ARG A 608 -11.69 -0.95 -7.63
CA ARG A 608 -13.06 -0.42 -7.52
C ARG A 608 -13.79 -0.85 -6.24
N TRP A 609 -13.35 -1.91 -5.57
CA TRP A 609 -13.92 -2.44 -4.33
C TRP A 609 -13.09 -2.08 -3.09
N MET A 610 -11.91 -1.49 -3.28
CA MET A 610 -10.98 -1.20 -2.19
C MET A 610 -11.37 0.07 -1.42
N ALA A 611 -11.19 0.02 -0.11
CA ALA A 611 -11.33 1.18 0.76
C ALA A 611 -10.19 2.21 0.53
N ILE A 612 -10.42 3.47 0.92
CA ILE A 612 -9.44 4.56 0.75
C ILE A 612 -8.09 4.22 1.40
N GLU A 613 -8.11 3.68 2.62
CA GLU A 613 -6.90 3.26 3.33
C GLU A 613 -6.18 2.09 2.65
N SER A 614 -6.92 1.20 1.99
CA SER A 614 -6.36 0.09 1.22
C SER A 614 -5.71 0.60 -0.07
N LEU A 615 -6.32 1.58 -0.73
CA LEU A 615 -5.77 2.21 -1.93
C LEU A 615 -4.50 3.02 -1.64
N ASN A 616 -4.51 3.81 -0.56
CA ASN A 616 -3.42 4.74 -0.26
C ASN A 616 -2.25 4.09 0.47
N TYR A 617 -2.54 3.12 1.34
CA TYR A 617 -1.56 2.61 2.30
C TYR A 617 -1.46 1.08 2.27
N SER A 618 -2.19 0.39 1.37
CA SER A 618 -2.26 -1.07 1.33
C SER A 618 -2.67 -1.69 2.67
N VAL A 619 -3.49 -0.99 3.44
CA VAL A 619 -4.04 -1.44 4.73
C VAL A 619 -5.34 -2.18 4.50
N TYR A 620 -5.42 -3.43 4.97
CA TYR A 620 -6.63 -4.25 4.92
C TYR A 620 -7.05 -4.61 6.35
N THR A 621 -8.34 -4.45 6.65
CA THR A 621 -9.00 -4.70 7.94
C THR A 621 -10.42 -5.21 7.73
N THR A 622 -11.10 -5.67 8.77
CA THR A 622 -12.54 -5.95 8.69
C THR A 622 -13.35 -4.71 8.26
N LYS A 623 -12.88 -3.51 8.58
CA LYS A 623 -13.50 -2.23 8.16
C LYS A 623 -13.24 -1.90 6.69
N SER A 624 -12.16 -2.38 6.08
CA SER A 624 -12.00 -2.28 4.62
C SER A 624 -12.93 -3.26 3.91
N ASP A 625 -13.19 -4.44 4.48
CA ASP A 625 -14.20 -5.36 3.92
C ASP A 625 -15.62 -4.78 4.03
N VAL A 626 -15.92 -4.00 5.08
CA VAL A 626 -17.20 -3.26 5.18
C VAL A 626 -17.36 -2.27 4.02
N TRP A 627 -16.30 -1.60 3.59
CA TRP A 627 -16.34 -0.73 2.42
C TRP A 627 -16.66 -1.55 1.15
N SER A 628 -15.95 -2.66 0.95
CA SER A 628 -16.18 -3.58 -0.17
C SER A 628 -17.61 -4.14 -0.17
N PHE A 629 -18.17 -4.43 1.01
CA PHE A 629 -19.58 -4.82 1.17
C PHE A 629 -20.53 -3.72 0.71
N GLY A 630 -20.25 -2.45 1.00
CA GLY A 630 -21.02 -1.33 0.47
C GLY A 630 -21.03 -1.29 -1.07
N VAL A 631 -19.88 -1.57 -1.70
CA VAL A 631 -19.76 -1.69 -3.16
C VAL A 631 -20.56 -2.89 -3.68
N LEU A 632 -20.46 -4.04 -3.03
CA LEU A 632 -21.24 -5.23 -3.36
C LEU A 632 -22.75 -4.99 -3.23
N LEU A 633 -23.19 -4.27 -2.20
CA LEU A 633 -24.60 -3.90 -2.03
C LEU A 633 -25.08 -3.04 -3.20
N TRP A 634 -24.23 -2.12 -3.69
CA TRP A 634 -24.50 -1.34 -4.90
C TRP A 634 -24.57 -2.24 -6.15
N GLU A 635 -23.69 -3.23 -6.28
CA GLU A 635 -23.76 -4.23 -7.37
C GLU A 635 -25.09 -5.00 -7.33
N ILE A 636 -25.54 -5.45 -6.16
CA ILE A 636 -26.82 -6.17 -6.00
C ILE A 636 -27.99 -5.31 -6.47
N VAL A 637 -28.14 -4.09 -5.93
CA VAL A 637 -29.30 -3.24 -6.25
C VAL A 637 -29.29 -2.73 -7.70
N SER A 638 -28.11 -2.64 -8.32
CA SER A 638 -27.94 -2.22 -9.72
C SER A 638 -28.01 -3.39 -10.71
N LEU A 639 -28.31 -4.60 -10.23
CA LEU A 639 -28.32 -5.85 -11.00
C LEU A 639 -27.00 -6.09 -11.74
N GLY A 640 -25.87 -5.92 -11.04
CA GLY A 640 -24.53 -6.17 -11.57
C GLY A 640 -24.00 -5.05 -12.47
N GLY A 641 -24.36 -3.79 -12.19
CA GLY A 641 -23.69 -2.65 -12.84
C GLY A 641 -22.22 -2.59 -12.47
N THR A 642 -21.38 -1.98 -13.31
CA THR A 642 -19.96 -1.82 -13.01
C THR A 642 -19.76 -0.69 -11.99
N PRO A 643 -19.15 -0.94 -10.82
CA PRO A 643 -18.91 0.11 -9.83
C PRO A 643 -18.06 1.24 -10.41
N TYR A 644 -18.51 2.49 -10.20
CA TYR A 644 -17.87 3.68 -10.78
C TYR A 644 -17.74 3.60 -12.32
N CYS A 645 -18.77 3.09 -13.01
CA CYS A 645 -18.82 2.94 -14.47
C CYS A 645 -18.35 4.22 -15.20
N GLY A 646 -17.51 4.07 -16.22
CA GLY A 646 -16.97 5.18 -17.01
C GLY A 646 -15.83 5.97 -16.33
N MET A 647 -15.43 5.60 -15.11
CA MET A 647 -14.30 6.20 -14.40
C MET A 647 -13.10 5.24 -14.42
N THR A 648 -11.91 5.77 -14.68
CA THR A 648 -10.64 5.01 -14.57
C THR A 648 -10.23 4.80 -13.11
N CYS A 649 -9.38 3.80 -12.85
CA CYS A 649 -8.82 3.56 -11.52
C CYS A 649 -8.03 4.77 -10.97
N ALA A 650 -7.37 5.53 -11.84
CA ALA A 650 -6.62 6.74 -11.45
C ALA A 650 -7.56 7.87 -10.98
N GLU A 651 -8.62 8.12 -11.73
CA GLU A 651 -9.65 9.09 -11.32
C GLU A 651 -10.34 8.68 -10.02
N LEU A 652 -10.56 7.38 -9.83
CA LEU A 652 -11.15 6.86 -8.59
C LEU A 652 -10.23 7.13 -7.39
N TYR A 653 -8.92 6.89 -7.54
CA TYR A 653 -7.92 7.19 -6.52
C TYR A 653 -7.91 8.67 -6.11
N GLU A 654 -8.13 9.58 -7.06
CA GLU A 654 -8.19 11.02 -6.78
C GLU A 654 -9.52 11.47 -6.18
N LYS A 655 -10.65 10.92 -6.66
CA LYS A 655 -12.00 11.39 -6.30
C LYS A 655 -12.49 10.84 -4.96
N LEU A 656 -12.16 9.59 -4.60
CA LEU A 656 -12.63 9.00 -3.33
C LEU A 656 -12.20 9.80 -2.09
N PRO A 657 -10.93 10.25 -1.94
CA PRO A 657 -10.51 11.08 -0.81
C PRO A 657 -11.13 12.49 -0.80
N GLN A 658 -11.70 12.94 -1.92
CA GLN A 658 -12.43 14.22 -2.01
C GLN A 658 -13.90 14.10 -1.57
N GLY A 659 -14.30 12.90 -1.13
CA GLY A 659 -15.66 12.60 -0.67
C GLY A 659 -16.60 12.12 -1.78
N TYR A 660 -16.10 11.88 -3.00
CA TYR A 660 -16.93 11.32 -4.07
C TYR A 660 -17.38 9.89 -3.71
N ARG A 661 -18.65 9.57 -3.96
CA ARG A 661 -19.24 8.24 -3.78
C ARG A 661 -20.17 7.94 -4.95
N MET A 662 -20.46 6.65 -5.19
CA MET A 662 -21.42 6.27 -6.23
C MET A 662 -22.79 6.88 -5.95
N GLU A 663 -23.44 7.34 -7.02
CA GLU A 663 -24.80 7.86 -6.95
C GLU A 663 -25.79 6.77 -6.54
N LYS A 664 -26.88 7.21 -5.91
CA LYS A 664 -27.99 6.34 -5.54
C LYS A 664 -28.65 5.75 -6.80
N PRO A 665 -28.70 4.42 -6.98
CA PRO A 665 -29.43 3.82 -8.08
C PRO A 665 -30.90 4.22 -8.05
N LYS A 666 -31.48 4.52 -9.22
CA LYS A 666 -32.87 5.01 -9.33
C LYS A 666 -33.91 4.05 -8.75
N ASN A 667 -33.61 2.75 -8.80
CA ASN A 667 -34.43 1.68 -8.26
C ASN A 667 -34.17 1.38 -6.77
N CYS A 668 -33.29 2.13 -6.09
CA CYS A 668 -32.92 1.86 -4.70
C CYS A 668 -33.73 2.71 -3.72
N ASP A 669 -34.16 2.13 -2.60
CA ASP A 669 -34.75 2.87 -1.47
C ASP A 669 -33.70 3.66 -0.68
N ASP A 670 -34.12 4.72 0.01
CA ASP A 670 -33.21 5.57 0.81
C ASP A 670 -32.54 4.79 1.95
N GLU A 671 -33.24 3.83 2.57
CA GLU A 671 -32.72 3.09 3.72
C GLU A 671 -31.53 2.21 3.31
N VAL A 672 -31.63 1.53 2.16
CA VAL A 672 -30.57 0.69 1.60
C VAL A 672 -29.38 1.54 1.12
N TYR A 673 -29.64 2.69 0.49
CA TYR A 673 -28.57 3.60 0.09
C TYR A 673 -27.86 4.24 1.28
N GLU A 674 -28.59 4.57 2.35
CA GLU A 674 -27.96 5.09 3.58
C GLU A 674 -27.02 4.06 4.21
N LEU A 675 -27.39 2.77 4.20
CA LEU A 675 -26.49 1.70 4.62
C LEU A 675 -25.22 1.66 3.76
N MET A 676 -25.32 1.82 2.43
CA MET A 676 -24.13 1.94 1.56
C MET A 676 -23.26 3.13 1.96
N ARG A 677 -23.85 4.30 2.23
CA ARG A 677 -23.13 5.51 2.65
C ARG A 677 -22.43 5.33 4.01
N GLN A 678 -23.04 4.59 4.94
CA GLN A 678 -22.41 4.22 6.21
C GLN A 678 -21.19 3.31 5.99
N CYS A 679 -21.29 2.34 5.06
CA CYS A 679 -20.16 1.48 4.68
C CYS A 679 -19.01 2.28 4.04
N TRP A 680 -19.30 3.36 3.31
CA TRP A 680 -18.30 4.19 2.65
C TRP A 680 -17.87 5.44 3.43
N ARG A 681 -17.98 5.46 4.77
CA ARG A 681 -17.39 6.54 5.57
C ARG A 681 -15.88 6.62 5.36
N ASP A 682 -15.34 7.82 5.25
CA ASP A 682 -13.90 8.06 5.03
C ASP A 682 -13.06 7.36 6.10
N ARG A 683 -13.46 7.54 7.36
CA ARG A 683 -12.73 7.00 8.51
C ARG A 683 -13.20 5.57 8.79
N PRO A 684 -12.31 4.56 8.80
CA PRO A 684 -12.70 3.16 8.95
C PRO A 684 -13.49 2.86 10.23
N TYR A 685 -13.17 3.55 11.33
CA TYR A 685 -13.83 3.37 12.62
C TYR A 685 -15.27 3.93 12.68
N GLU A 686 -15.66 4.79 11.73
CA GLU A 686 -17.03 5.30 11.62
C GLU A 686 -17.95 4.34 10.85
N ARG A 687 -17.37 3.33 10.17
CA ARG A 687 -18.14 2.33 9.43
C ARG A 687 -18.77 1.32 10.40
N PRO A 688 -20.02 0.89 10.20
CA PRO A 688 -20.66 -0.11 11.07
C PRO A 688 -19.91 -1.45 10.98
N PRO A 689 -19.76 -2.21 12.08
CA PRO A 689 -19.31 -3.60 12.01
C PRO A 689 -20.37 -4.49 11.33
N PHE A 690 -19.95 -5.63 10.78
CA PHE A 690 -20.87 -6.57 10.11
C PHE A 690 -22.02 -7.05 11.02
N SER A 691 -21.78 -7.19 12.33
CA SER A 691 -22.84 -7.50 13.30
C SER A 691 -24.00 -6.50 13.27
N GLN A 692 -23.71 -5.19 13.13
CA GLN A 692 -24.73 -4.15 13.00
C GLN A 692 -25.38 -4.15 11.61
N ILE A 693 -24.60 -4.38 10.56
CA ILE A 693 -25.09 -4.45 9.18
C ILE A 693 -26.10 -5.60 9.03
N SER A 694 -25.77 -6.79 9.53
CA SER A 694 -26.67 -7.95 9.55
C SER A 694 -27.98 -7.64 10.26
N VAL A 695 -27.95 -6.98 11.41
CA VAL A 695 -29.19 -6.60 12.13
C VAL A 695 -30.04 -5.63 11.32
N GLN A 696 -29.43 -4.63 10.66
CA GLN A 696 -30.17 -3.69 9.83
C GLN A 696 -30.82 -4.38 8.62
N LEU A 697 -30.09 -5.23 7.91
CA LEU A 697 -30.62 -5.92 6.73
C LEU A 697 -31.72 -6.93 7.08
N ASN A 698 -31.59 -7.66 8.19
CA ASN A 698 -32.66 -8.57 8.65
C ASN A 698 -33.95 -7.81 9.00
N ARG A 699 -33.84 -6.62 9.63
CA ARG A 699 -35.01 -5.76 9.88
C ARG A 699 -35.68 -5.30 8.58
N MET A 700 -34.90 -4.91 7.57
CA MET A 700 -35.43 -4.58 6.25
C MET A 700 -36.15 -5.79 5.63
N GLN A 701 -35.58 -6.98 5.75
CA GLN A 701 -36.17 -8.22 5.22
C GLN A 701 -37.50 -8.58 5.91
N GLU A 702 -37.56 -8.41 7.24
CA GLU A 702 -38.78 -8.63 8.05
C GLU A 702 -39.89 -7.62 7.74
N ALA A 703 -39.53 -6.38 7.40
CA ALA A 703 -40.50 -5.33 7.06
C ALA A 703 -41.29 -5.63 5.77
N ARG A 704 -40.80 -6.54 4.90
CA ARG A 704 -41.42 -6.92 3.62
C ARG A 704 -41.78 -5.72 2.72
N LYS A 705 -41.07 -4.60 2.89
CA LYS A 705 -41.14 -3.42 2.03
C LYS A 705 -40.33 -3.69 0.75
N ALA A 706 -40.77 -3.14 -0.38
CA ALA A 706 -39.99 -3.14 -1.61
C ALA A 706 -38.84 -2.13 -1.51
N TYR A 707 -37.64 -2.61 -1.18
CA TYR A 707 -36.41 -1.81 -1.05
C TYR A 707 -35.67 -1.61 -2.39
N VAL A 708 -35.95 -2.46 -3.37
CA VAL A 708 -35.46 -2.33 -4.74
C VAL A 708 -36.65 -2.37 -5.69
N ASN A 709 -36.92 -1.25 -6.37
CA ASN A 709 -38.05 -1.13 -7.28
C ASN A 709 -37.71 -1.75 -8.65
N MET A 710 -38.34 -2.90 -8.93
CA MET A 710 -38.16 -3.61 -10.20
C MET A 710 -39.21 -3.27 -11.24
N ALA A 711 -40.18 -2.41 -10.93
CA ALA A 711 -41.20 -2.01 -11.89
C ALA A 711 -40.60 -1.15 -13.00
N LEU A 712 -41.07 -1.36 -14.24
CA LEU A 712 -40.75 -0.47 -15.34
C LEU A 712 -41.41 0.90 -15.12
N PHE A 713 -40.66 1.98 -15.32
CA PHE A 713 -41.15 3.36 -15.29
C PHE A 713 -40.59 4.14 -16.48
N GLU A 714 -41.19 5.30 -16.79
CA GLU A 714 -40.74 6.14 -17.90
C GLU A 714 -39.27 6.54 -17.73
N ASN A 715 -38.44 6.22 -18.74
CA ASN A 715 -36.98 6.40 -18.73
C ASN A 715 -36.20 5.49 -17.75
N PHE A 716 -36.70 4.28 -17.47
CA PHE A 716 -35.91 3.25 -16.81
C PHE A 716 -34.65 2.91 -17.65
N SER A 717 -33.51 2.83 -16.96
CA SER A 717 -32.23 2.40 -17.56
C SER A 717 -31.43 1.64 -16.51
N TYR A 718 -30.83 0.51 -16.87
CA TYR A 718 -29.90 -0.17 -15.98
C TYR A 718 -28.65 0.67 -15.73
N ALA A 719 -27.95 0.37 -14.64
CA ALA A 719 -26.59 0.84 -14.46
C ALA A 719 -25.69 0.25 -15.55
N GLY A 720 -24.80 1.08 -16.09
CA GLY A 720 -23.89 0.71 -17.16
C GLY A 720 -22.99 -0.47 -16.80
N ILE A 721 -22.67 -1.27 -17.82
CA ILE A 721 -21.66 -2.33 -17.76
C ILE A 721 -20.49 -1.86 -18.62
N ASP A 722 -19.32 -1.73 -18.02
CA ASP A 722 -18.07 -1.37 -18.68
C ASP A 722 -17.18 -2.61 -18.79
N ALA A 723 -17.27 -3.28 -19.93
CA ALA A 723 -16.51 -4.50 -20.21
C ALA A 723 -14.98 -4.25 -20.17
N THR A 724 -14.53 -3.04 -20.52
CA THR A 724 -13.09 -2.71 -20.52
C THR A 724 -12.52 -2.56 -19.11
N ALA A 725 -13.37 -2.17 -18.15
CA ALA A 725 -13.01 -2.07 -16.74
C ALA A 725 -13.00 -3.43 -16.01
N GLU A 726 -13.54 -4.49 -16.61
CA GLU A 726 -13.67 -5.83 -16.02
C GLU A 726 -12.56 -6.79 -16.46
N GLU A 727 -11.91 -6.50 -17.60
CA GLU A 727 -10.72 -7.22 -18.08
C GLU A 727 -9.39 -6.74 -17.44
N ALA A 728 -9.41 -5.53 -16.85
CA ALA A 728 -8.28 -4.85 -16.20
C ALA A 728 -8.09 -5.27 -14.73
#